data_AF-A0A176TDY9-F1
#
_entry.id   AF-A0A176TDY9-F1
#
_cell.length_a   1.000
_cell.length_b   1.000
_cell.length_c   1.000
_cell.angle_alpha   90.00
_cell.angle_beta   90.00
_cell.angle_gamma   90.00
#
_symmetry.space_group_name_H-M   'P 1'
#
loop_
_entity.id
_entity.type
_entity.pdbx_description
1 polymer ?
#
loop_
_entity_poly.entity_id
_entity_poly.type
_entity_poly.pdbx_seq_one_letter_code
_entity_poly.pdbx_strand_id
1 'polypeptide(L)'
;MNAQAESYYDDVDLTKSELELKEALAVKTIAAHTNILSYGWPALQATDVNPENDQEVLLIYGYSTSGTTARTRGIYENGSGSNDWNREHTYAKSLGTPNLGTAGPGADAHHLRPSDVGFNAQRSSLRFADGSGNAGPVSGGWYPGDEWKGDVARMMMYMYIRYADQCKPTGVGVGNLVGPDDEMIDLFLEWNVEDPVSDFERQRNTYHDSNETYAQGNRNPFIDNAYLATRIWGGDNALDSWGIYLTPDTEAPTVPTDISLSNITTSTIDASWTASTDNEAVTRYEVFANGVLQGNTATTTYTLTGLTPNTSYSITVLAKDIADNKSAQSVAENATTLSDVTAPSVPTDITISNQISSGFKINWTASTDDSGVASYDIFIDGSLKETVQSTEYQVTGLTASTTYNVTISAKDIAGNVSEQSETVQAITGTENTGTSCGEETFELMPTNDSSYSTRTWTGDNGLEWTATLARTDQELNGRAIAFDVRDSKTGSLTSSTFAGGIGSLTASTLRAFTGGSGTLDVLVNGNIVGTLPYGDEIQTTTISDINISGDVTVVLNESSSGGDRVIIDDLTWTCFSTLSTGEDLFNSFKMYPNPTDGNKVYFKITESAELKVYNVLGKLIKKATINSNNNSIDTSNLTKGIYLVKIKSENQSITKKLIKN
;
A
#
# COMPACT_ATOMS: atom_id res chain seq x y z
N MET A 1 -7.60 -48.88 -11.22
CA MET A 1 -6.49 -49.79 -10.86
C MET A 1 -6.69 -50.16 -9.41
N ASN A 2 -6.64 -51.44 -9.05
CA ASN A 2 -6.90 -51.89 -7.67
C ASN A 2 -5.81 -51.38 -6.72
N ALA A 3 -6.00 -50.19 -6.13
CA ALA A 3 -6.49 -50.05 -4.76
C ALA A 3 -5.99 -51.08 -3.71
N GLN A 4 -4.71 -51.41 -3.70
CA GLN A 4 -4.08 -51.99 -2.52
C GLN A 4 -3.13 -50.92 -2.03
N ALA A 5 -3.36 -50.40 -0.82
CA ALA A 5 -2.36 -49.58 -0.13
C ALA A 5 -1.00 -50.25 -0.34
N GLU A 6 -0.03 -49.49 -0.83
CA GLU A 6 1.27 -50.06 -1.21
C GLU A 6 1.80 -50.90 -0.05
N SER A 7 2.43 -52.05 -0.30
CA SER A 7 2.98 -52.93 0.75
C SER A 7 3.91 -52.19 1.74
N TYR A 8 4.38 -51.01 1.34
CA TYR A 8 5.04 -50.05 2.21
C TYR A 8 4.23 -49.77 3.49
N TYR A 9 2.90 -49.68 3.45
CA TYR A 9 2.02 -49.31 4.58
C TYR A 9 1.41 -50.52 5.33
N ASP A 10 1.86 -51.75 5.09
CA ASP A 10 1.31 -52.97 5.71
C ASP A 10 1.39 -52.98 7.26
N ASP A 11 2.32 -52.21 7.83
CA ASP A 11 2.52 -52.04 9.28
C ASP A 11 1.84 -50.78 9.85
N VAL A 12 1.09 -50.04 9.03
CA VAL A 12 0.30 -48.88 9.45
C VAL A 12 -1.16 -49.28 9.56
N ASP A 13 -1.77 -49.01 10.72
CA ASP A 13 -3.21 -49.15 10.90
C ASP A 13 -3.95 -48.01 10.19
N LEU A 14 -4.23 -48.23 8.92
CA LEU A 14 -4.93 -47.31 8.02
C LEU A 14 -6.42 -47.14 8.35
N THR A 15 -6.95 -47.87 9.35
CA THR A 15 -8.34 -47.66 9.82
C THR A 15 -8.46 -46.45 10.75
N LYS A 16 -7.36 -46.00 11.37
CA LYS A 16 -7.29 -44.82 12.23
C LYS A 16 -7.64 -43.53 11.48
N SER A 17 -8.02 -42.48 12.20
CA SER A 17 -8.28 -41.13 11.68
C SER A 17 -7.65 -40.08 12.58
N GLU A 18 -7.76 -38.81 12.17
CA GLU A 18 -7.31 -37.65 12.94
C GLU A 18 -5.83 -37.79 13.40
N LEU A 19 -5.53 -37.35 14.63
CA LEU A 19 -4.17 -37.38 15.16
C LEU A 19 -3.61 -38.80 15.34
N GLU A 20 -4.46 -39.81 15.55
CA GLU A 20 -4.00 -41.20 15.67
C GLU A 20 -3.43 -41.73 14.34
N LEU A 21 -4.05 -41.35 13.21
CA LEU A 21 -3.53 -41.66 11.88
C LEU A 21 -2.26 -40.86 11.58
N LYS A 22 -2.24 -39.57 11.93
CA LYS A 22 -1.05 -38.72 11.80
C LYS A 22 0.15 -39.33 12.51
N GLU A 23 -0.02 -39.75 13.76
CA GLU A 23 1.02 -40.38 14.56
C GLU A 23 1.50 -41.71 13.95
N ALA A 24 0.58 -42.56 13.48
CA ALA A 24 0.94 -43.83 12.85
C ALA A 24 1.77 -43.62 11.57
N LEU A 25 1.38 -42.66 10.73
CA LEU A 25 2.13 -42.29 9.52
C LEU A 25 3.47 -41.64 9.85
N ALA A 26 3.54 -40.79 10.89
CA ALA A 26 4.79 -40.19 11.36
C ALA A 26 5.78 -41.26 11.82
N VAL A 27 5.34 -42.22 12.66
CA VAL A 27 6.16 -43.34 13.14
C VAL A 27 6.72 -44.13 11.95
N LYS A 28 5.85 -44.49 10.99
CA LYS A 28 6.27 -45.20 9.77
C LYS A 28 7.31 -44.41 8.98
N THR A 29 7.02 -43.14 8.70
CA THR A 29 7.86 -42.26 7.89
C THR A 29 9.23 -42.02 8.53
N ILE A 30 9.27 -41.87 9.86
CA ILE A 30 10.52 -41.71 10.62
C ILE A 30 11.34 -43.00 10.60
N ALA A 31 10.70 -44.15 10.84
CA ALA A 31 11.37 -45.44 10.91
C ALA A 31 11.96 -45.89 9.57
N ALA A 32 11.25 -45.62 8.47
CA ALA A 32 11.68 -45.98 7.12
C ALA A 32 12.84 -45.11 6.59
N HIS A 33 12.98 -43.87 7.09
CA HIS A 33 14.02 -42.94 6.66
C HIS A 33 15.41 -43.37 7.17
N THR A 34 16.04 -44.26 6.43
CA THR A 34 17.27 -44.95 6.82
C THR A 34 18.53 -44.37 6.17
N ASN A 35 18.41 -43.71 5.02
CA ASN A 35 19.54 -43.07 4.34
C ASN A 35 19.48 -41.54 4.50
N ILE A 36 20.19 -41.02 5.51
CA ILE A 36 20.26 -39.59 5.77
C ILE A 36 21.27 -38.94 4.82
N LEU A 37 20.74 -38.19 3.84
CA LEU A 37 21.56 -37.54 2.83
C LEU A 37 22.30 -36.32 3.40
N SER A 38 23.44 -36.02 2.80
CA SER A 38 24.13 -34.75 2.98
C SER A 38 23.66 -33.75 1.92
N TYR A 39 23.62 -32.46 2.27
CA TYR A 39 23.19 -31.41 1.36
C TYR A 39 24.05 -31.39 0.09
N GLY A 40 23.46 -31.81 -1.03
CA GLY A 40 24.18 -32.11 -2.26
C GLY A 40 23.29 -32.04 -3.50
N TRP A 41 23.90 -32.17 -4.68
CA TRP A 41 23.24 -32.13 -5.99
C TRP A 41 22.64 -33.47 -6.45
N PRO A 42 23.31 -34.63 -6.22
CA PRO A 42 22.91 -35.86 -6.89
C PRO A 42 21.51 -36.38 -6.56
N ALA A 43 20.98 -36.06 -5.36
CA ALA A 43 19.62 -36.42 -5.00
C ALA A 43 18.61 -35.79 -5.97
N LEU A 44 18.69 -34.46 -6.15
CA LEU A 44 17.79 -33.74 -7.05
C LEU A 44 18.01 -34.08 -8.53
N GLN A 45 19.26 -34.37 -8.91
CA GLN A 45 19.57 -34.85 -10.26
C GLN A 45 18.92 -36.21 -10.54
N ALA A 46 18.67 -37.02 -9.52
CA ALA A 46 18.03 -38.32 -9.70
C ALA A 46 16.50 -38.25 -9.56
N THR A 47 16.00 -37.42 -8.64
CA THR A 47 14.57 -37.34 -8.31
C THR A 47 13.81 -36.44 -9.27
N ASP A 48 14.39 -35.32 -9.67
CA ASP A 48 13.67 -34.27 -10.39
C ASP A 48 13.87 -34.33 -11.91
N VAL A 49 14.33 -35.46 -12.44
CA VAL A 49 14.50 -35.72 -13.88
C VAL A 49 13.18 -35.47 -14.61
N ASN A 50 13.23 -34.65 -15.66
CA ASN A 50 12.08 -34.38 -16.51
C ASN A 50 11.61 -35.69 -17.19
N PRO A 51 10.35 -36.13 -16.97
CA PRO A 51 9.81 -37.35 -17.57
C PRO A 51 9.85 -37.37 -19.10
N GLU A 52 9.88 -36.21 -19.74
CA GLU A 52 9.90 -36.06 -21.20
C GLU A 52 11.32 -35.97 -21.78
N ASN A 53 12.33 -35.68 -20.94
CA ASN A 53 13.73 -35.54 -21.35
C ASN A 53 14.68 -35.81 -20.18
N ASP A 54 15.35 -36.96 -20.19
CA ASP A 54 16.22 -37.41 -19.11
C ASP A 54 17.53 -36.61 -18.94
N GLN A 55 17.81 -35.68 -19.85
CA GLN A 55 18.94 -34.76 -19.76
C GLN A 55 18.61 -33.47 -19.00
N GLU A 56 17.36 -33.30 -18.57
CA GLU A 56 16.85 -32.12 -17.88
C GLU A 56 16.25 -32.47 -16.51
N VAL A 57 16.19 -31.46 -15.63
CA VAL A 57 15.38 -31.48 -14.41
C VAL A 57 14.22 -30.51 -14.52
N LEU A 58 13.12 -30.80 -13.84
CA LEU A 58 12.03 -29.84 -13.63
C LEU A 58 12.40 -28.86 -12.52
N LEU A 59 12.11 -27.58 -12.78
CA LEU A 59 12.32 -26.50 -11.82
C LEU A 59 11.00 -26.20 -11.12
N ILE A 60 10.95 -26.37 -9.79
CA ILE A 60 9.80 -25.96 -8.98
C ILE A 60 9.49 -24.48 -9.25
N TYR A 61 8.20 -24.15 -9.37
CA TYR A 61 7.68 -22.82 -9.74
C TYR A 61 7.90 -22.40 -11.20
N GLY A 62 8.60 -23.19 -12.02
CA GLY A 62 8.83 -22.88 -13.43
C GLY A 62 7.59 -23.10 -14.29
N TYR A 63 7.38 -22.24 -15.30
CA TYR A 63 6.22 -22.29 -16.21
C TYR A 63 6.50 -21.79 -17.62
N SER A 64 7.68 -21.20 -17.88
CA SER A 64 8.06 -20.72 -19.21
C SER A 64 9.05 -21.66 -19.92
N THR A 65 9.29 -21.46 -21.21
CA THR A 65 10.22 -22.29 -21.99
C THR A 65 11.69 -21.95 -21.76
N SER A 66 12.01 -20.79 -21.18
CA SER A 66 13.38 -20.29 -21.03
C SER A 66 13.46 -19.11 -20.07
N GLY A 67 14.66 -18.82 -19.56
CA GLY A 67 14.91 -17.67 -18.67
C GLY A 67 14.68 -18.02 -17.21
N THR A 68 14.44 -17.01 -16.38
CA THR A 68 14.37 -17.18 -14.91
C THR A 68 13.16 -18.00 -14.46
N THR A 69 12.08 -18.02 -15.23
CA THR A 69 10.87 -18.80 -14.94
C THR A 69 10.79 -20.09 -15.75
N ALA A 70 11.91 -20.54 -16.33
CA ALA A 70 11.94 -21.73 -17.16
C ALA A 70 11.45 -22.96 -16.37
N ARG A 71 10.66 -23.81 -17.01
CA ARG A 71 10.13 -25.04 -16.43
C ARG A 71 11.17 -26.14 -16.31
N THR A 72 12.19 -26.14 -17.17
CA THR A 72 13.26 -27.13 -17.18
C THR A 72 14.65 -26.49 -17.21
N ARG A 73 15.67 -27.28 -16.89
CA ARG A 73 17.09 -26.95 -17.06
C ARG A 73 17.93 -28.20 -17.24
N GLY A 74 19.10 -28.10 -17.87
CA GLY A 74 20.00 -29.24 -17.97
C GLY A 74 20.38 -29.80 -16.58
N ILE A 75 20.45 -31.12 -16.47
CA ILE A 75 20.69 -31.83 -15.20
C ILE A 75 22.01 -31.44 -14.51
N TYR A 76 23.00 -30.95 -15.27
CA TYR A 76 24.29 -30.46 -14.78
C TYR A 76 24.47 -28.94 -14.86
N GLU A 77 23.42 -28.20 -15.24
CA GLU A 77 23.41 -26.73 -15.24
C GLU A 77 23.04 -26.22 -13.84
N ASN A 78 23.76 -26.72 -12.83
CA ASN A 78 23.49 -26.48 -11.42
C ASN A 78 24.63 -25.69 -10.77
N GLY A 79 24.30 -24.71 -9.93
CA GLY A 79 25.34 -23.83 -9.38
C GLY A 79 24.83 -22.53 -8.78
N SER A 80 25.57 -21.46 -9.07
CA SER A 80 25.27 -20.09 -8.65
C SER A 80 25.29 -19.10 -9.81
N GLY A 81 25.45 -19.60 -11.04
CA GLY A 81 25.43 -18.79 -12.25
C GLY A 81 24.03 -18.29 -12.58
N SER A 82 23.97 -17.24 -13.41
CA SER A 82 22.72 -16.83 -14.04
C SER A 82 22.28 -17.94 -14.98
N ASN A 83 21.01 -18.34 -14.87
CA ASN A 83 20.43 -19.49 -15.58
C ASN A 83 20.93 -20.87 -15.14
N ASP A 84 21.64 -20.99 -14.02
CA ASP A 84 21.76 -22.28 -13.35
C ASP A 84 20.50 -22.55 -12.52
N TRP A 85 20.27 -23.80 -12.17
CA TRP A 85 19.39 -24.15 -11.06
C TRP A 85 20.17 -24.33 -9.76
N ASN A 86 19.54 -24.00 -8.65
CA ASN A 86 20.01 -24.29 -7.30
C ASN A 86 18.93 -25.04 -6.50
N ARG A 87 19.19 -25.27 -5.22
CA ARG A 87 18.29 -25.97 -4.32
C ARG A 87 17.35 -24.97 -3.67
N GLU A 88 16.08 -25.11 -3.99
CA GLU A 88 15.00 -24.48 -3.25
C GLU A 88 14.67 -25.30 -2.01
N HIS A 89 14.55 -24.60 -0.89
CA HIS A 89 14.03 -25.13 0.36
C HIS A 89 12.56 -24.73 0.43
N THR A 90 11.66 -25.54 -0.13
CA THR A 90 10.23 -25.20 -0.17
C THR A 90 9.70 -24.93 1.24
N TYR A 91 10.16 -25.66 2.25
CA TYR A 91 10.14 -25.17 3.63
C TYR A 91 11.40 -24.34 3.90
N ALA A 92 11.27 -23.01 3.88
CA ALA A 92 12.42 -22.12 4.03
C ALA A 92 13.15 -22.36 5.36
N LYS A 93 14.48 -22.50 5.31
CA LYS A 93 15.30 -22.85 6.49
C LYS A 93 15.07 -21.92 7.69
N SER A 94 14.88 -20.63 7.41
CA SER A 94 14.65 -19.56 8.39
C SER A 94 13.30 -19.63 9.09
N LEU A 95 12.31 -20.31 8.51
CA LEU A 95 10.97 -20.50 9.09
C LEU A 95 10.90 -21.74 9.99
N GLY A 96 11.95 -22.56 10.00
CA GLY A 96 12.04 -23.72 10.89
C GLY A 96 12.41 -23.31 12.31
N THR A 97 11.83 -23.98 13.31
CA THR A 97 12.13 -23.72 14.74
C THR A 97 12.59 -25.00 15.45
N PRO A 98 13.91 -25.26 15.57
CA PRO A 98 15.04 -24.41 15.16
C PRO A 98 15.27 -24.39 13.65
N ASN A 99 16.10 -23.45 13.18
CA ASN A 99 16.46 -23.31 11.76
C ASN A 99 16.90 -24.65 11.16
N LEU A 100 16.45 -24.97 9.94
CA LEU A 100 16.64 -26.29 9.35
C LEU A 100 18.10 -26.61 8.98
N GLY A 101 18.95 -25.60 8.82
CA GLY A 101 20.37 -25.80 8.51
C GLY A 101 20.63 -26.49 7.16
N THR A 102 21.69 -27.28 7.07
CA THR A 102 22.09 -28.04 5.86
C THR A 102 22.23 -29.55 6.15
N ALA A 103 21.56 -30.02 7.20
CA ALA A 103 21.51 -31.41 7.63
C ALA A 103 20.13 -31.69 8.24
N GLY A 104 19.76 -32.97 8.37
CA GLY A 104 18.41 -33.33 8.82
C GLY A 104 17.34 -32.69 7.92
N PRO A 105 16.38 -31.92 8.45
CA PRO A 105 15.32 -31.33 7.64
C PRO A 105 15.84 -30.37 6.55
N GLY A 106 16.97 -29.71 6.75
CA GLY A 106 17.57 -28.83 5.74
C GLY A 106 18.23 -29.57 4.56
N ALA A 107 18.37 -30.90 4.66
CA ALA A 107 18.92 -31.78 3.64
C ALA A 107 17.94 -32.86 3.16
N ASP A 108 16.68 -32.82 3.62
CA ASP A 108 15.65 -33.80 3.25
C ASP A 108 15.18 -33.53 1.80
N ALA A 109 15.37 -34.51 0.92
CA ALA A 109 15.12 -34.36 -0.50
C ALA A 109 13.63 -34.47 -0.88
N HIS A 110 12.75 -34.85 0.06
CA HIS A 110 11.31 -34.77 -0.16
C HIS A 110 10.83 -33.33 -0.37
N HIS A 111 11.45 -32.31 0.27
CA HIS A 111 11.08 -30.90 0.10
C HIS A 111 12.11 -30.04 -0.65
N LEU A 112 13.35 -30.52 -0.79
CA LEU A 112 14.34 -29.86 -1.63
C LEU A 112 14.02 -30.08 -3.10
N ARG A 113 13.96 -28.98 -3.87
CA ARG A 113 13.63 -29.02 -5.30
C ARG A 113 14.62 -28.18 -6.12
N PRO A 114 14.89 -28.50 -7.39
CA PRO A 114 15.60 -27.59 -8.29
C PRO A 114 14.75 -26.33 -8.52
N SER A 115 15.34 -25.15 -8.44
CA SER A 115 14.72 -23.90 -8.89
C SER A 115 15.76 -23.08 -9.62
N ASP A 116 15.34 -22.23 -10.56
CA ASP A 116 16.24 -21.22 -11.13
C ASP A 116 16.84 -20.37 -10.00
N VAL A 117 18.14 -20.08 -10.08
CA VAL A 117 18.87 -19.31 -9.05
C VAL A 117 18.21 -17.95 -8.77
N GLY A 118 17.79 -17.23 -9.82
CA GLY A 118 17.17 -15.92 -9.71
C GLY A 118 15.75 -16.01 -9.17
N PHE A 119 14.98 -16.99 -9.62
CA PHE A 119 13.59 -17.16 -9.16
C PHE A 119 13.51 -17.67 -7.73
N ASN A 120 14.42 -18.56 -7.33
CA ASN A 120 14.60 -18.96 -5.94
C ASN A 120 14.94 -17.75 -5.04
N ALA A 121 15.84 -16.87 -5.51
CA ALA A 121 16.18 -15.65 -4.78
C ALA A 121 14.96 -14.71 -4.59
N GLN A 122 14.06 -14.65 -5.57
CA GLN A 122 12.80 -13.91 -5.45
C GLN A 122 11.84 -14.53 -4.44
N ARG A 123 11.69 -15.86 -4.46
CA ARG A 123 10.89 -16.58 -3.46
C ARG A 123 11.40 -16.31 -2.05
N SER A 124 12.71 -16.30 -1.86
CA SER A 124 13.36 -15.98 -0.58
C SER A 124 12.85 -16.88 0.57
N SER A 125 12.37 -16.29 1.67
CA SER A 125 11.72 -17.00 2.78
C SER A 125 10.25 -16.57 2.92
N LEU A 126 9.62 -16.16 1.82
CA LEU A 126 8.21 -15.81 1.83
C LEU A 126 7.36 -17.05 2.19
N ARG A 127 6.38 -16.84 3.07
CA ARG A 127 5.35 -17.84 3.34
C ARG A 127 4.50 -18.06 2.08
N PHE A 128 3.99 -19.25 1.91
CA PHE A 128 3.02 -19.54 0.86
C PHE A 128 1.71 -18.85 1.17
N ALA A 129 1.10 -18.25 0.14
CA ALA A 129 -0.18 -17.58 0.24
C ALA A 129 -1.03 -17.92 -0.99
N ASP A 130 -2.35 -17.84 -0.82
CA ASP A 130 -3.30 -18.18 -1.87
C ASP A 130 -3.17 -17.29 -3.12
N GLY A 131 -3.51 -17.84 -4.28
CA GLY A 131 -3.37 -17.21 -5.58
C GLY A 131 -3.82 -18.10 -6.73
N SER A 132 -3.63 -17.61 -7.96
CA SER A 132 -3.97 -18.36 -9.18
C SER A 132 -3.02 -18.00 -10.32
N GLY A 133 -2.91 -18.91 -11.29
CA GLY A 133 -2.09 -18.74 -12.49
C GLY A 133 -0.62 -19.12 -12.27
N ASN A 134 0.29 -18.29 -12.79
CA ASN A 134 1.72 -18.55 -12.75
C ASN A 134 2.32 -18.24 -11.37
N ALA A 135 3.42 -18.91 -11.04
CA ALA A 135 4.13 -18.69 -9.78
C ALA A 135 4.65 -17.26 -9.64
N GLY A 136 4.63 -16.71 -8.43
CA GLY A 136 5.15 -15.38 -8.15
C GLY A 136 4.72 -14.79 -6.79
N PRO A 137 5.13 -13.54 -6.50
CA PRO A 137 4.71 -12.84 -5.31
C PRO A 137 3.22 -12.47 -5.38
N VAL A 138 2.50 -12.68 -4.29
CA VAL A 138 1.09 -12.32 -4.12
C VAL A 138 0.91 -11.57 -2.80
N SER A 139 -0.30 -11.05 -2.57
CA SER A 139 -0.63 -10.47 -1.27
C SER A 139 -0.44 -11.52 -0.17
N GLY A 140 0.33 -11.19 0.86
CA GLY A 140 0.58 -12.09 2.00
C GLY A 140 1.73 -13.08 1.82
N GLY A 141 2.32 -13.21 0.63
CA GLY A 141 3.44 -14.15 0.46
C GLY A 141 3.78 -14.52 -0.99
N TRP A 142 3.98 -15.81 -1.20
CA TRP A 142 4.35 -16.40 -2.49
C TRP A 142 3.32 -17.43 -2.93
N TYR A 143 2.89 -17.32 -4.18
CA TYR A 143 2.04 -18.33 -4.81
C TYR A 143 2.91 -19.25 -5.68
N PRO A 144 2.89 -20.57 -5.48
CA PRO A 144 3.77 -21.50 -6.19
C PRO A 144 3.37 -21.75 -7.65
N GLY A 145 2.19 -21.30 -8.08
CA GLY A 145 1.64 -21.56 -9.41
C GLY A 145 0.64 -22.73 -9.40
N ASP A 146 -0.33 -22.70 -10.31
CA ASP A 146 -1.40 -23.72 -10.40
C ASP A 146 -0.85 -25.14 -10.61
N GLU A 147 0.29 -25.27 -11.29
CA GLU A 147 0.96 -26.56 -11.54
C GLU A 147 1.66 -27.14 -10.31
N TRP A 148 1.99 -26.32 -9.31
CA TRP A 148 2.90 -26.70 -8.22
C TRP A 148 2.28 -26.60 -6.83
N LYS A 149 1.04 -26.12 -6.71
CA LYS A 149 0.43 -25.83 -5.41
C LYS A 149 0.17 -27.10 -4.60
N GLY A 150 -0.23 -28.18 -5.25
CA GLY A 150 -0.43 -29.50 -4.65
C GLY A 150 0.90 -30.14 -4.25
N ASP A 151 1.92 -30.05 -5.12
CA ASP A 151 3.29 -30.46 -4.78
C ASP A 151 3.76 -29.81 -3.47
N VAL A 152 3.64 -28.48 -3.40
CA VAL A 152 4.06 -27.70 -2.23
C VAL A 152 3.27 -28.13 -0.98
N ALA A 153 1.95 -28.24 -1.09
CA ALA A 153 1.11 -28.69 0.01
C ALA A 153 1.56 -30.04 0.57
N ARG A 154 1.75 -31.05 -0.29
CA ARG A 154 2.18 -32.39 0.11
C ARG A 154 3.61 -32.42 0.67
N MET A 155 4.51 -31.58 0.17
CA MET A 155 5.84 -31.40 0.77
C MET A 155 5.74 -30.83 2.20
N MET A 156 4.88 -29.84 2.43
CA MET A 156 4.71 -29.23 3.76
C MET A 156 4.08 -30.22 4.74
N MET A 157 3.08 -31.00 4.32
CA MET A 157 2.46 -32.04 5.13
C MET A 157 3.48 -33.13 5.52
N TYR A 158 4.32 -33.58 4.58
CA TYR A 158 5.41 -34.52 4.88
C TYR A 158 6.40 -33.96 5.90
N MET A 159 6.88 -32.73 5.66
CA MET A 159 7.83 -32.08 6.57
C MET A 159 7.24 -31.97 7.97
N TYR A 160 5.94 -31.70 8.07
CA TYR A 160 5.26 -31.59 9.35
C TYR A 160 5.15 -32.94 10.09
N ILE A 161 4.71 -34.02 9.44
CA ILE A 161 4.65 -35.32 10.13
C ILE A 161 6.04 -35.88 10.45
N ARG A 162 7.06 -35.50 9.68
CA ARG A 162 8.44 -35.99 9.86
C ARG A 162 9.22 -35.22 10.91
N TYR A 163 9.00 -33.91 11.05
CA TYR A 163 9.79 -33.02 11.90
C TYR A 163 8.96 -32.25 12.95
N ALA A 164 7.65 -32.50 13.02
CA ALA A 164 6.72 -31.96 14.01
C ALA A 164 6.87 -30.44 14.18
N ASP A 165 7.07 -29.97 15.42
CA ASP A 165 7.15 -28.54 15.76
C ASP A 165 8.23 -27.76 15.01
N GLN A 166 9.25 -28.44 14.47
CA GLN A 166 10.28 -27.76 13.69
C GLN A 166 9.77 -27.27 12.34
N CYS A 167 8.75 -27.94 11.79
CA CYS A 167 8.18 -27.67 10.46
C CYS A 167 6.67 -27.48 10.51
N LYS A 168 6.18 -26.58 11.38
CA LYS A 168 4.75 -26.27 11.50
C LYS A 168 4.19 -25.64 10.21
N PRO A 169 3.04 -26.08 9.70
CA PRO A 169 2.39 -25.48 8.53
C PRO A 169 2.08 -23.98 8.72
N THR A 170 1.67 -23.57 9.92
CA THR A 170 1.49 -22.15 10.29
C THR A 170 2.76 -21.30 10.14
N GLY A 171 3.95 -21.90 10.23
CA GLY A 171 5.22 -21.21 10.05
C GLY A 171 5.55 -20.91 8.59
N VAL A 172 4.97 -21.63 7.63
CA VAL A 172 5.36 -21.60 6.21
C VAL A 172 4.24 -21.24 5.25
N GLY A 173 2.96 -21.32 5.65
CA GLY A 173 1.82 -20.90 4.84
C GLY A 173 0.93 -19.88 5.56
N VAL A 174 0.12 -19.13 4.82
CA VAL A 174 -0.84 -18.13 5.31
C VAL A 174 -2.25 -18.68 5.11
N GLY A 175 -2.89 -19.10 6.20
CA GLY A 175 -4.22 -19.69 6.20
C GLY A 175 -4.77 -19.81 7.63
N ASN A 176 -6.02 -20.26 7.76
CA ASN A 176 -6.68 -20.49 9.04
C ASN A 176 -6.39 -21.91 9.55
N LEU A 177 -6.35 -22.07 10.88
CA LEU A 177 -6.17 -23.38 11.51
C LEU A 177 -7.36 -24.30 11.20
N VAL A 178 -7.05 -25.58 10.94
CA VAL A 178 -8.03 -26.63 10.61
C VAL A 178 -7.69 -27.94 11.31
N GLY A 179 -8.74 -28.75 11.54
CA GLY A 179 -8.61 -30.05 12.18
C GLY A 179 -8.62 -30.00 13.72
N PRO A 180 -8.43 -31.15 14.39
CA PRO A 180 -8.47 -31.26 15.85
C PRO A 180 -7.17 -30.72 16.49
N ASP A 181 -7.25 -29.58 17.18
CA ASP A 181 -6.17 -28.96 17.99
C ASP A 181 -4.73 -29.15 17.44
N ASP A 182 -4.53 -28.92 16.14
CA ASP A 182 -3.26 -29.11 15.43
C ASP A 182 -2.88 -27.85 14.62
N GLU A 183 -1.63 -27.75 14.16
CA GLU A 183 -1.12 -26.55 13.48
C GLU A 183 -1.23 -26.62 11.95
N MET A 184 -2.14 -27.45 11.42
CA MET A 184 -2.45 -27.49 9.99
C MET A 184 -3.30 -26.29 9.60
N ILE A 185 -3.12 -25.82 8.36
CA ILE A 185 -3.89 -24.70 7.81
C ILE A 185 -4.74 -25.13 6.62
N ASP A 186 -5.88 -24.45 6.43
CA ASP A 186 -6.80 -24.63 5.31
C ASP A 186 -6.10 -24.59 3.94
N LEU A 187 -5.20 -23.64 3.73
CA LEU A 187 -4.48 -23.41 2.47
C LEU A 187 -3.86 -24.69 1.89
N PHE A 188 -3.15 -25.48 2.70
CA PHE A 188 -2.50 -26.68 2.20
C PHE A 188 -3.49 -27.83 1.97
N LEU A 189 -4.59 -27.88 2.71
CA LEU A 189 -5.64 -28.86 2.43
C LEU A 189 -6.36 -28.53 1.12
N GLU A 190 -6.67 -27.25 0.91
CA GLU A 190 -7.26 -26.74 -0.33
C GLU A 190 -6.36 -27.06 -1.53
N TRP A 191 -5.09 -26.66 -1.51
CA TRP A 191 -4.16 -26.93 -2.62
C TRP A 191 -3.93 -28.43 -2.87
N ASN A 192 -3.97 -29.27 -1.83
CA ASN A 192 -3.88 -30.72 -1.99
C ASN A 192 -5.08 -31.32 -2.73
N VAL A 193 -6.25 -30.65 -2.69
CA VAL A 193 -7.45 -31.01 -3.45
C VAL A 193 -7.41 -30.42 -4.86
N GLU A 194 -7.07 -29.13 -4.98
CA GLU A 194 -7.12 -28.40 -6.24
C GLU A 194 -6.10 -28.86 -7.28
N ASP A 195 -4.94 -29.35 -6.83
CA ASP A 195 -3.85 -29.84 -7.68
C ASP A 195 -3.54 -31.32 -7.35
N PRO A 196 -4.18 -32.26 -8.08
CA PRO A 196 -4.04 -33.69 -7.86
C PRO A 196 -2.60 -34.18 -8.03
N VAL A 197 -2.26 -35.26 -7.35
CA VAL A 197 -0.92 -35.86 -7.40
C VAL A 197 -0.49 -36.15 -8.85
N SER A 198 0.62 -35.56 -9.27
CA SER A 198 1.18 -35.72 -10.60
C SER A 198 1.98 -37.03 -10.76
N ASP A 199 2.20 -37.47 -12.01
CA ASP A 199 3.10 -38.61 -12.27
C ASP A 199 4.54 -38.31 -11.84
N PHE A 200 4.95 -37.05 -11.90
CA PHE A 200 6.27 -36.61 -11.51
C PHE A 200 6.49 -36.73 -9.99
N GLU A 201 5.50 -36.37 -9.18
CA GLU A 201 5.57 -36.60 -7.73
C GLU A 201 5.64 -38.09 -7.40
N ARG A 202 4.85 -38.93 -8.08
CA ARG A 202 4.91 -40.39 -7.92
C ARG A 202 6.28 -40.95 -8.27
N GLN A 203 6.91 -40.44 -9.33
CA GLN A 203 8.27 -40.80 -9.72
C GLN A 203 9.28 -40.47 -8.59
N ARG A 204 9.23 -39.25 -8.05
CA ARG A 204 10.10 -38.84 -6.93
C ARG A 204 9.89 -39.73 -5.71
N ASN A 205 8.64 -39.96 -5.35
CA ASN A 205 8.29 -40.75 -4.18
C ASN A 205 8.75 -42.21 -4.30
N THR A 206 8.57 -42.79 -5.50
CA THR A 206 9.06 -44.14 -5.84
C THR A 206 10.59 -44.22 -5.76
N TYR A 207 11.29 -43.20 -6.24
CA TYR A 207 12.75 -43.16 -6.15
C TYR A 207 13.20 -43.13 -4.68
N HIS A 208 12.57 -42.31 -3.84
CA HIS A 208 12.95 -42.20 -2.42
C HIS A 208 12.72 -43.47 -1.61
N ASP A 209 11.78 -44.33 -2.01
CA ASP A 209 11.53 -45.65 -1.42
C ASP A 209 12.54 -46.73 -1.84
N SER A 210 13.37 -46.45 -2.84
CA SER A 210 14.31 -47.42 -3.39
C SER A 210 15.58 -47.58 -2.55
N ASN A 211 16.43 -48.54 -2.94
CA ASN A 211 17.78 -48.72 -2.38
C ASN A 211 18.86 -47.93 -3.14
N GLU A 212 18.47 -46.97 -3.98
CA GLU A 212 19.41 -46.17 -4.75
C GLU A 212 20.26 -45.28 -3.82
N THR A 213 21.46 -44.94 -4.29
CA THR A 213 22.48 -44.25 -3.46
C THR A 213 21.97 -42.93 -2.86
N TYR A 214 21.08 -42.24 -3.57
CA TYR A 214 20.51 -40.95 -3.17
C TYR A 214 19.02 -41.02 -2.80
N ALA A 215 18.46 -42.22 -2.66
CA ALA A 215 17.14 -42.42 -2.09
C ALA A 215 17.18 -42.29 -0.56
N GLN A 216 16.05 -41.97 0.09
CA GLN A 216 16.00 -41.76 1.55
C GLN A 216 15.49 -42.98 2.34
N GLY A 217 14.93 -43.96 1.64
CA GLY A 217 14.33 -45.17 2.18
C GLY A 217 12.88 -45.01 2.65
N ASN A 218 12.27 -43.83 2.44
CA ASN A 218 10.93 -43.52 2.90
C ASN A 218 10.11 -42.78 1.85
N ARG A 219 8.79 -42.83 2.06
CA ARG A 219 7.78 -42.21 1.19
C ARG A 219 7.06 -41.06 1.86
N ASN A 220 6.61 -40.11 1.05
CA ASN A 220 5.62 -39.11 1.41
C ASN A 220 4.21 -39.71 1.27
N PRO A 221 3.51 -39.99 2.38
CA PRO A 221 2.18 -40.62 2.33
C PRO A 221 1.14 -39.79 1.59
N PHE A 222 1.27 -38.47 1.58
CA PHE A 222 0.31 -37.59 0.93
C PHE A 222 0.45 -37.59 -0.61
N ILE A 223 1.59 -38.04 -1.14
CA ILE A 223 1.74 -38.35 -2.57
C ILE A 223 1.13 -39.71 -2.90
N ASP A 224 1.33 -40.72 -2.05
CA ASP A 224 0.78 -42.05 -2.32
C ASP A 224 -0.75 -42.08 -2.21
N ASN A 225 -1.31 -41.32 -1.27
CA ASN A 225 -2.74 -41.05 -1.17
C ASN A 225 -3.04 -39.69 -0.53
N ALA A 226 -3.41 -38.71 -1.36
CA ALA A 226 -3.74 -37.35 -0.93
C ALA A 226 -4.92 -37.30 0.05
N TYR A 227 -5.82 -38.29 0.00
CA TYR A 227 -6.96 -38.41 0.92
C TYR A 227 -6.56 -38.65 2.38
N LEU A 228 -5.32 -39.11 2.64
CA LEU A 228 -4.80 -39.22 4.00
C LEU A 228 -4.76 -37.85 4.71
N ALA A 229 -4.55 -36.75 3.97
CA ALA A 229 -4.61 -35.41 4.56
C ALA A 229 -6.03 -35.09 5.05
N THR A 230 -7.06 -35.38 4.24
CA THR A 230 -8.47 -35.23 4.62
C THR A 230 -8.82 -36.06 5.85
N ARG A 231 -8.32 -37.30 5.92
CA ARG A 231 -8.54 -38.21 7.05
C ARG A 231 -7.91 -37.74 8.37
N ILE A 232 -6.85 -36.94 8.31
CA ILE A 232 -6.13 -36.44 9.49
C ILE A 232 -6.69 -35.08 9.92
N TRP A 233 -6.83 -34.15 8.99
CA TRP A 233 -7.09 -32.73 9.29
C TRP A 233 -8.46 -32.24 8.85
N GLY A 234 -9.25 -33.05 8.13
CA GLY A 234 -10.51 -32.64 7.54
C GLY A 234 -10.32 -31.84 6.25
N GLY A 235 -11.21 -30.88 5.99
CA GLY A 235 -11.26 -30.13 4.74
C GLY A 235 -12.03 -30.85 3.63
N ASP A 236 -11.94 -30.33 2.41
CA ASP A 236 -12.54 -30.97 1.24
C ASP A 236 -11.83 -32.31 0.92
N ASN A 237 -12.52 -33.19 0.21
CA ASN A 237 -12.01 -34.53 -0.09
C ASN A 237 -10.98 -34.47 -1.22
N ALA A 238 -9.74 -34.82 -0.90
CA ALA A 238 -8.74 -35.11 -1.93
C ALA A 238 -9.04 -36.46 -2.59
N LEU A 239 -8.38 -36.74 -3.72
CA LEU A 239 -8.54 -38.01 -4.42
C LEU A 239 -8.04 -39.20 -3.56
N ASP A 240 -8.90 -40.17 -3.29
CA ASP A 240 -8.51 -41.47 -2.71
C ASP A 240 -7.96 -42.39 -3.81
N SER A 241 -6.65 -42.29 -4.04
CA SER A 241 -5.93 -43.11 -5.04
C SER A 241 -5.97 -44.60 -4.71
N TRP A 242 -6.13 -44.95 -3.44
CA TRP A 242 -6.18 -46.32 -2.97
C TRP A 242 -7.59 -46.90 -2.99
N GLY A 243 -8.64 -46.11 -3.18
CA GLY A 243 -10.03 -46.57 -3.24
C GLY A 243 -10.45 -47.47 -2.06
N ILE A 244 -9.80 -47.32 -0.90
CA ILE A 244 -10.10 -48.08 0.33
C ILE A 244 -10.89 -47.24 1.33
N TYR A 245 -11.02 -45.95 1.08
CA TYR A 245 -11.70 -45.00 1.95
C TYR A 245 -12.93 -44.40 1.30
N LEU A 246 -12.85 -44.13 0.01
CA LEU A 246 -13.96 -43.65 -0.80
C LEU A 246 -14.28 -44.73 -1.83
N THR A 247 -15.47 -45.32 -1.72
CA THR A 247 -16.13 -45.84 -2.92
C THR A 247 -16.40 -44.63 -3.84
N PRO A 248 -16.31 -44.74 -5.18
CA PRO A 248 -16.72 -43.65 -6.05
C PRO A 248 -18.20 -43.37 -5.83
N ASP A 249 -18.47 -42.36 -5.01
CA ASP A 249 -19.82 -41.97 -4.67
C ASP A 249 -20.33 -40.94 -5.67
N THR A 250 -21.48 -41.23 -6.26
CA THR A 250 -22.17 -40.35 -7.21
C THR A 250 -23.60 -40.05 -6.77
N GLU A 251 -24.03 -40.66 -5.66
CA GLU A 251 -25.32 -40.39 -5.08
C GLU A 251 -25.16 -39.15 -4.19
N ALA A 252 -26.07 -38.19 -4.35
CA ALA A 252 -26.05 -36.98 -3.54
C ALA A 252 -26.80 -37.24 -2.23
N PRO A 253 -26.43 -36.55 -1.13
CA PRO A 253 -27.21 -36.59 0.09
C PRO A 253 -28.68 -36.27 -0.11
N THR A 254 -29.52 -36.79 0.78
CA THR A 254 -30.91 -36.33 0.87
C THR A 254 -30.96 -34.84 1.23
N VAL A 255 -31.91 -34.09 0.68
CA VAL A 255 -32.10 -32.67 1.00
C VAL A 255 -32.38 -32.49 2.51
N PRO A 256 -31.74 -31.51 3.20
CA PRO A 256 -32.08 -31.17 4.58
C PRO A 256 -33.56 -30.83 4.73
N THR A 257 -34.19 -31.32 5.80
CA THR A 257 -35.63 -31.12 6.07
C THR A 257 -35.86 -30.53 7.47
N ASP A 258 -37.10 -30.12 7.76
CA ASP A 258 -37.51 -29.57 9.06
C ASP A 258 -36.62 -28.43 9.55
N ILE A 259 -36.31 -27.47 8.67
CA ILE A 259 -35.58 -26.26 9.08
C ILE A 259 -36.41 -25.54 10.15
N SER A 260 -35.77 -25.31 11.29
CA SER A 260 -36.33 -24.59 12.43
C SER A 260 -35.42 -23.41 12.75
N LEU A 261 -36.01 -22.22 12.77
CA LEU A 261 -35.34 -20.96 13.07
C LEU A 261 -35.71 -20.51 14.49
N SER A 262 -34.70 -20.15 15.29
CA SER A 262 -34.86 -19.83 16.71
C SER A 262 -33.84 -18.77 17.15
N ASN A 263 -33.90 -18.36 18.42
CA ASN A 263 -33.01 -17.36 19.02
C ASN A 263 -32.82 -16.12 18.14
N ILE A 264 -33.90 -15.68 17.51
CA ILE A 264 -33.89 -14.54 16.60
C ILE A 264 -33.62 -13.27 17.41
N THR A 265 -32.53 -12.59 17.08
CA THR A 265 -32.16 -11.29 17.65
C THR A 265 -32.32 -10.19 16.59
N THR A 266 -31.81 -9.00 16.87
CA THR A 266 -31.74 -7.90 15.91
C THR A 266 -30.74 -8.19 14.77
N SER A 267 -29.71 -9.00 15.01
CA SER A 267 -28.63 -9.23 14.04
C SER A 267 -28.24 -10.71 13.84
N THR A 268 -28.92 -11.64 14.52
CA THR A 268 -28.62 -13.09 14.44
C THR A 268 -29.88 -13.95 14.36
N ILE A 269 -29.76 -15.13 13.74
CA ILE A 269 -30.79 -16.18 13.71
C ILE A 269 -30.10 -17.54 13.86
N ASP A 270 -30.56 -18.38 14.79
CA ASP A 270 -30.11 -19.77 14.88
C ASP A 270 -30.97 -20.65 13.98
N ALA A 271 -30.34 -21.28 12.99
CA ALA A 271 -30.95 -22.30 12.15
C ALA A 271 -30.57 -23.70 12.62
N SER A 272 -31.55 -24.60 12.61
CA SER A 272 -31.37 -26.04 12.86
C SER A 272 -32.20 -26.84 11.88
N TRP A 273 -31.82 -28.08 11.58
CA TRP A 273 -32.53 -28.93 10.63
C TRP A 273 -32.39 -30.41 10.99
N THR A 274 -33.24 -31.24 10.39
CA THR A 274 -33.08 -32.69 10.43
C THR A 274 -31.89 -33.10 9.57
N ALA A 275 -31.00 -33.93 10.13
CA ALA A 275 -29.82 -34.44 9.44
C ALA A 275 -30.19 -35.13 8.13
N SER A 276 -29.44 -34.82 7.09
CA SER A 276 -29.48 -35.54 5.82
C SER A 276 -28.79 -36.90 5.97
N THR A 277 -29.22 -37.86 5.14
CA THR A 277 -28.57 -39.17 5.00
C THR A 277 -27.94 -39.28 3.63
N ASP A 278 -26.93 -40.14 3.55
CA ASP A 278 -26.17 -40.45 2.36
C ASP A 278 -25.71 -41.91 2.43
N ASN A 279 -25.34 -42.53 1.30
CA ASN A 279 -24.88 -43.91 1.26
C ASN A 279 -23.50 -44.11 1.88
N GLU A 280 -22.64 -43.09 1.88
CA GLU A 280 -21.35 -43.13 2.57
C GLU A 280 -21.37 -42.24 3.82
N ALA A 281 -21.48 -40.92 3.66
CA ALA A 281 -21.55 -39.98 4.77
C ALA A 281 -21.87 -38.55 4.32
N VAL A 282 -22.71 -37.83 5.09
CA VAL A 282 -22.85 -36.37 4.98
C VAL A 282 -21.72 -35.70 5.77
N THR A 283 -20.91 -34.86 5.12
CA THR A 283 -19.75 -34.22 5.74
C THR A 283 -20.02 -32.79 6.19
N ARG A 284 -20.83 -32.04 5.43
CA ARG A 284 -21.12 -30.64 5.73
C ARG A 284 -22.43 -30.15 5.14
N TYR A 285 -22.88 -29.02 5.66
CA TYR A 285 -24.03 -28.27 5.18
C TYR A 285 -23.59 -26.86 4.80
N GLU A 286 -24.14 -26.32 3.72
CA GLU A 286 -24.01 -24.93 3.32
C GLU A 286 -25.32 -24.20 3.60
N VAL A 287 -25.24 -23.08 4.33
CA VAL A 287 -26.40 -22.31 4.81
C VAL A 287 -26.48 -20.98 4.07
N PHE A 288 -27.63 -20.69 3.49
CA PHE A 288 -27.86 -19.51 2.66
C PHE A 288 -28.95 -18.64 3.27
N ALA A 289 -28.80 -17.33 3.15
CA ALA A 289 -29.84 -16.35 3.46
C ALA A 289 -30.13 -15.52 2.19
N ASN A 290 -31.38 -15.50 1.74
CA ASN A 290 -31.80 -14.85 0.49
C ASN A 290 -30.98 -15.30 -0.74
N GLY A 291 -30.57 -16.58 -0.75
CA GLY A 291 -29.75 -17.17 -1.82
C GLY A 291 -28.24 -16.87 -1.74
N VAL A 292 -27.79 -16.10 -0.75
CA VAL A 292 -26.37 -15.81 -0.51
C VAL A 292 -25.81 -16.74 0.56
N LEU A 293 -24.71 -17.43 0.26
CA LEU A 293 -24.02 -18.31 1.21
C LEU A 293 -23.54 -17.50 2.42
N GLN A 294 -23.97 -17.90 3.62
CA GLN A 294 -23.55 -17.29 4.88
C GLN A 294 -22.37 -18.04 5.50
N GLY A 295 -22.32 -19.36 5.30
CA GLY A 295 -21.22 -20.20 5.73
C GLY A 295 -21.57 -21.68 5.65
N ASN A 296 -20.72 -22.50 6.25
CA ASN A 296 -20.88 -23.95 6.29
C ASN A 296 -20.68 -24.50 7.71
N THR A 297 -21.17 -25.72 7.95
CA THR A 297 -21.05 -26.43 9.23
C THR A 297 -21.12 -27.94 9.03
N ALA A 298 -20.42 -28.72 9.86
CA ALA A 298 -20.53 -30.18 9.89
C ALA A 298 -21.71 -30.66 10.76
N THR A 299 -22.25 -29.80 11.62
CA THR A 299 -23.39 -30.12 12.49
C THR A 299 -24.71 -29.69 11.85
N THR A 300 -25.84 -30.08 12.45
CA THR A 300 -27.18 -29.72 11.95
C THR A 300 -27.68 -28.38 12.49
N THR A 301 -26.76 -27.49 12.85
CA THR A 301 -27.06 -26.19 13.45
C THR A 301 -26.09 -25.13 12.92
N TYR A 302 -26.58 -23.92 12.71
CA TYR A 302 -25.76 -22.78 12.27
C TYR A 302 -26.38 -21.46 12.76
N THR A 303 -25.56 -20.59 13.35
CA THR A 303 -25.96 -19.25 13.74
C THR A 303 -25.61 -18.26 12.63
N LEU A 304 -26.63 -17.74 11.95
CA LEU A 304 -26.47 -16.62 11.04
C LEU A 304 -26.18 -15.36 11.84
N THR A 305 -25.17 -14.59 11.45
CA THR A 305 -24.75 -13.35 12.11
C THR A 305 -24.66 -12.20 11.10
N GLY A 306 -24.54 -10.96 11.58
CA GLY A 306 -24.40 -9.78 10.71
C GLY A 306 -25.67 -9.46 9.91
N LEU A 307 -26.83 -9.91 10.37
CA LEU A 307 -28.11 -9.65 9.72
C LEU A 307 -28.59 -8.23 10.04
N THR A 308 -29.36 -7.64 9.13
CA THR A 308 -29.97 -6.33 9.30
C THR A 308 -31.20 -6.43 10.21
N PRO A 309 -31.40 -5.52 11.17
CA PRO A 309 -32.60 -5.50 12.01
C PRO A 309 -33.90 -5.33 11.21
N ASN A 310 -35.01 -5.82 11.78
CA ASN A 310 -36.35 -5.74 11.19
C ASN A 310 -36.43 -6.20 9.72
N THR A 311 -35.64 -7.21 9.35
CA THR A 311 -35.50 -7.69 7.97
C THR A 311 -35.88 -9.17 7.87
N SER A 312 -36.72 -9.50 6.89
CA SER A 312 -37.10 -10.89 6.62
C SER A 312 -36.01 -11.58 5.80
N TYR A 313 -35.59 -12.76 6.26
CA TYR A 313 -34.62 -13.61 5.60
C TYR A 313 -35.26 -14.94 5.23
N SER A 314 -35.01 -15.37 3.99
CA SER A 314 -35.33 -16.70 3.48
C SER A 314 -34.11 -17.59 3.65
N ILE A 315 -34.16 -18.55 4.59
CA ILE A 315 -33.04 -19.43 4.91
C ILE A 315 -33.23 -20.78 4.23
N THR A 316 -32.19 -21.22 3.52
CA THR A 316 -32.13 -22.54 2.87
C THR A 316 -30.81 -23.21 3.20
N VAL A 317 -30.82 -24.54 3.27
CA VAL A 317 -29.65 -25.35 3.56
C VAL A 317 -29.52 -26.45 2.52
N LEU A 318 -28.31 -26.74 2.07
CA LEU A 318 -28.01 -27.96 1.32
C LEU A 318 -26.96 -28.79 2.07
N ALA A 319 -27.06 -30.10 1.95
CA ALA A 319 -26.06 -31.06 2.42
C ALA A 319 -25.06 -31.42 1.31
N LYS A 320 -23.84 -31.74 1.74
CA LYS A 320 -22.76 -32.31 0.93
C LYS A 320 -22.21 -33.56 1.58
N ASP A 321 -21.88 -34.55 0.78
CA ASP A 321 -21.26 -35.79 1.22
C ASP A 321 -19.73 -35.69 1.29
N ILE A 322 -19.12 -36.82 1.62
CA ILE A 322 -17.74 -37.13 1.30
C ILE A 322 -17.70 -37.41 -0.22
N ALA A 323 -16.79 -36.98 -1.08
CA ALA A 323 -16.95 -36.94 -2.57
C ALA A 323 -17.65 -35.71 -3.17
N ASP A 324 -18.20 -34.82 -2.34
CA ASP A 324 -18.70 -33.49 -2.72
C ASP A 324 -19.94 -33.44 -3.63
N ASN A 325 -20.72 -34.53 -3.72
CA ASN A 325 -22.05 -34.46 -4.30
C ASN A 325 -22.96 -33.59 -3.43
N LYS A 326 -23.79 -32.78 -4.09
CA LYS A 326 -24.63 -31.77 -3.45
C LYS A 326 -26.08 -32.17 -3.55
N SER A 327 -26.77 -32.18 -2.42
CA SER A 327 -28.23 -32.19 -2.43
C SER A 327 -28.79 -30.90 -3.07
N ALA A 328 -30.06 -30.92 -3.48
CA ALA A 328 -30.77 -29.68 -3.73
C ALA A 328 -30.89 -28.86 -2.43
N GLN A 329 -31.05 -27.54 -2.55
CA GLN A 329 -31.40 -26.72 -1.38
C GLN A 329 -32.76 -27.14 -0.81
N SER A 330 -32.85 -27.08 0.52
CA SER A 330 -34.10 -27.28 1.26
C SER A 330 -35.21 -26.36 0.78
N VAL A 331 -36.44 -26.67 1.23
CA VAL A 331 -37.49 -25.66 1.23
C VAL A 331 -37.04 -24.48 2.10
N ALA A 332 -37.32 -23.26 1.64
CA ALA A 332 -36.97 -22.05 2.38
C ALA A 332 -37.85 -21.92 3.62
N GLU A 333 -37.21 -21.67 4.77
CA GLU A 333 -37.88 -21.24 6.00
C GLU A 333 -37.61 -19.76 6.23
N ASN A 334 -38.64 -19.00 6.60
CA ASN A 334 -38.53 -17.55 6.72
C ASN A 334 -38.56 -17.12 8.19
N ALA A 335 -37.66 -16.21 8.56
CA ALA A 335 -37.71 -15.51 9.84
C ALA A 335 -37.42 -14.03 9.63
N THR A 336 -37.92 -13.20 10.54
CA THR A 336 -37.67 -11.76 10.54
C THR A 336 -36.89 -11.42 11.79
N THR A 337 -35.71 -10.80 11.63
CA THR A 337 -34.92 -10.27 12.76
C THR A 337 -35.75 -9.28 13.57
N LEU A 338 -35.44 -9.16 14.86
CA LEU A 338 -36.12 -8.23 15.73
C LEU A 338 -35.85 -6.78 15.27
N SER A 339 -36.79 -5.90 15.59
CA SER A 339 -36.54 -4.46 15.47
C SER A 339 -35.55 -4.05 16.53
N ASP A 340 -34.50 -3.38 16.09
CA ASP A 340 -33.58 -2.69 16.99
C ASP A 340 -34.15 -1.30 17.33
N VAL A 341 -34.20 -1.01 18.62
CA VAL A 341 -34.64 0.26 19.20
C VAL A 341 -33.62 0.79 20.22
N THR A 342 -32.51 0.07 20.40
CA THR A 342 -31.45 0.42 21.31
C THR A 342 -30.51 1.36 20.56
N ALA A 343 -30.21 2.53 21.12
CA ALA A 343 -29.20 3.39 20.54
C ALA A 343 -27.80 2.92 20.93
N PRO A 344 -26.77 3.16 20.09
CA PRO A 344 -25.39 2.89 20.45
C PRO A 344 -24.96 3.56 21.74
N SER A 345 -23.90 3.02 22.37
CA SER A 345 -23.22 3.73 23.44
C SER A 345 -22.68 5.08 22.94
N VAL A 346 -22.72 6.09 23.82
CA VAL A 346 -22.21 7.43 23.51
C VAL A 346 -20.70 7.36 23.27
N PRO A 347 -20.16 7.98 22.20
CA PRO A 347 -18.71 8.03 21.97
C PRO A 347 -17.96 8.65 23.16
N THR A 348 -16.85 8.02 23.57
CA THR A 348 -16.01 8.47 24.69
C THR A 348 -14.57 8.76 24.25
N ASP A 349 -13.78 9.32 25.19
CA ASP A 349 -12.34 9.56 25.01
C ASP A 349 -12.00 10.40 23.77
N ILE A 350 -12.82 11.43 23.54
CA ILE A 350 -12.59 12.38 22.46
C ILE A 350 -11.30 13.15 22.74
N THR A 351 -10.36 13.06 21.81
CA THR A 351 -9.08 13.76 21.85
C THR A 351 -8.94 14.69 20.65
N ILE A 352 -8.39 15.88 20.92
CA ILE A 352 -8.10 16.88 19.90
C ILE A 352 -6.58 16.93 19.69
N SER A 353 -6.16 16.82 18.43
CA SER A 353 -4.75 16.91 18.03
C SER A 353 -4.62 17.73 16.74
N ASN A 354 -3.38 17.97 16.30
CA ASN A 354 -3.08 18.71 15.07
C ASN A 354 -3.86 20.04 14.95
N GLN A 355 -3.90 20.81 16.05
CA GLN A 355 -4.58 22.10 16.09
C GLN A 355 -3.81 23.11 15.24
N ILE A 356 -4.44 23.54 14.17
CA ILE A 356 -3.92 24.54 13.23
C ILE A 356 -4.86 25.73 13.18
N SER A 357 -4.46 26.81 12.51
CA SER A 357 -5.27 28.04 12.45
C SER A 357 -6.65 27.85 11.80
N SER A 358 -6.85 26.81 10.98
CA SER A 358 -8.10 26.57 10.27
C SER A 358 -8.81 25.26 10.62
N GLY A 359 -8.35 24.54 11.65
CA GLY A 359 -8.84 23.18 11.90
C GLY A 359 -8.12 22.42 13.00
N PHE A 360 -8.52 21.16 13.19
CA PHE A 360 -7.93 20.21 14.14
C PHE A 360 -8.41 18.78 13.82
N LYS A 361 -7.64 17.77 14.26
CA LYS A 361 -8.02 16.36 14.19
C LYS A 361 -8.74 15.94 15.46
N ILE A 362 -9.80 15.14 15.30
CA ILE A 362 -10.57 14.53 16.37
C ILE A 362 -10.38 13.01 16.30
N ASN A 363 -10.17 12.35 17.43
CA ASN A 363 -10.16 10.88 17.57
C ASN A 363 -11.01 10.49 18.78
N TRP A 364 -11.66 9.34 18.74
CA TRP A 364 -12.50 8.84 19.84
C TRP A 364 -12.48 7.32 19.93
N THR A 365 -12.99 6.77 21.04
CA THR A 365 -13.17 5.33 21.20
C THR A 365 -14.46 4.87 20.53
N ALA A 366 -14.40 3.72 19.84
CA ALA A 366 -15.54 3.14 19.16
C ALA A 366 -16.70 2.85 20.12
N SER A 367 -17.90 3.27 19.73
CA SER A 367 -19.15 2.89 20.37
C SER A 367 -19.47 1.41 20.14
N THR A 368 -20.35 0.88 20.98
CA THR A 368 -20.87 -0.50 20.91
C THR A 368 -22.37 -0.47 20.85
N ASP A 369 -22.95 -1.42 20.13
CA ASP A 369 -24.39 -1.58 19.98
C ASP A 369 -24.75 -3.07 19.77
N ASP A 370 -26.00 -3.46 20.03
CA ASP A 370 -26.47 -4.85 19.88
C ASP A 370 -26.61 -5.30 18.41
N SER A 371 -26.77 -4.34 17.49
CA SER A 371 -26.91 -4.54 16.05
C SER A 371 -25.68 -4.05 15.28
N GLY A 372 -24.75 -3.41 15.99
CA GLY A 372 -23.52 -2.85 15.45
C GLY A 372 -23.66 -1.37 15.08
N VAL A 373 -22.54 -0.65 15.11
CA VAL A 373 -22.48 0.80 14.84
C VAL A 373 -22.21 1.03 13.36
N ALA A 374 -23.07 1.82 12.70
CA ALA A 374 -22.96 2.11 11.28
C ALA A 374 -22.13 3.37 10.99
N SER A 375 -22.25 4.42 11.81
CA SER A 375 -21.56 5.70 11.58
C SER A 375 -21.52 6.60 12.82
N TYR A 376 -20.78 7.70 12.73
CA TYR A 376 -20.68 8.77 13.71
C TYR A 376 -21.01 10.13 13.07
N ASP A 377 -21.86 10.90 13.73
CA ASP A 377 -22.18 12.27 13.36
C ASP A 377 -21.32 13.22 14.21
N ILE A 378 -20.46 14.04 13.57
CA ILE A 378 -19.59 15.02 14.23
C ILE A 378 -20.25 16.39 14.23
N PHE A 379 -20.31 17.05 15.38
CA PHE A 379 -20.87 18.39 15.54
C PHE A 379 -19.80 19.38 15.99
N ILE A 380 -19.82 20.57 15.39
CA ILE A 380 -18.99 21.73 15.75
C ILE A 380 -19.91 22.88 16.13
N ASP A 381 -19.78 23.37 17.35
CA ASP A 381 -20.69 24.36 17.96
C ASP A 381 -22.16 23.97 17.84
N GLY A 382 -22.45 22.68 18.00
CA GLY A 382 -23.80 22.11 17.91
C GLY A 382 -24.35 21.94 16.49
N SER A 383 -23.61 22.34 15.45
CA SER A 383 -24.01 22.13 14.04
C SER A 383 -23.36 20.87 13.48
N LEU A 384 -24.13 20.02 12.80
CA LEU A 384 -23.59 18.82 12.13
C LEU A 384 -22.55 19.25 11.09
N LYS A 385 -21.32 18.77 11.25
CA LYS A 385 -20.20 19.03 10.35
C LYS A 385 -20.07 17.94 9.31
N GLU A 386 -20.14 16.66 9.73
CA GLU A 386 -19.97 15.51 8.83
C GLU A 386 -20.46 14.21 9.48
N THR A 387 -20.80 13.21 8.65
CA THR A 387 -21.05 11.82 9.07
C THR A 387 -19.92 10.91 8.55
N VAL A 388 -19.28 10.15 9.44
CA VAL A 388 -18.15 9.27 9.10
C VAL A 388 -18.32 7.85 9.63
N GLN A 389 -17.61 6.88 9.07
CA GLN A 389 -17.58 5.50 9.58
C GLN A 389 -16.33 5.20 10.42
N SER A 390 -15.29 6.03 10.30
CA SER A 390 -14.05 5.95 11.08
C SER A 390 -14.23 6.47 12.51
N THR A 391 -13.29 6.15 13.39
CA THR A 391 -13.19 6.71 14.74
C THR A 391 -12.25 7.91 14.81
N GLU A 392 -12.03 8.58 13.68
CA GLU A 392 -11.25 9.79 13.54
C GLU A 392 -11.81 10.69 12.44
N TYR A 393 -11.62 12.01 12.58
CA TYR A 393 -12.02 13.01 11.60
C TYR A 393 -11.15 14.27 11.64
N GLN A 394 -10.76 14.78 10.48
CA GLN A 394 -10.03 16.05 10.33
C GLN A 394 -11.02 17.20 10.06
N VAL A 395 -11.19 18.09 11.03
CA VAL A 395 -12.02 19.28 10.87
C VAL A 395 -11.20 20.38 10.19
N THR A 396 -11.79 20.99 9.16
CA THR A 396 -11.19 22.09 8.39
C THR A 396 -12.19 23.23 8.17
N GLY A 397 -11.69 24.39 7.73
CA GLY A 397 -12.49 25.57 7.39
C GLY A 397 -12.99 26.35 8.61
N LEU A 398 -12.23 26.32 9.70
CA LEU A 398 -12.52 27.05 10.93
C LEU A 398 -11.77 28.39 10.98
N THR A 399 -12.23 29.29 11.84
CA THR A 399 -11.60 30.59 12.09
C THR A 399 -10.48 30.40 13.12
N ALA A 400 -9.34 31.04 12.89
CA ALA A 400 -8.20 30.96 13.79
C ALA A 400 -8.43 31.59 15.16
N SER A 401 -7.60 31.18 16.13
CA SER A 401 -7.66 31.61 17.53
C SER A 401 -9.06 31.51 18.15
N THR A 402 -9.92 30.65 17.62
CA THR A 402 -11.31 30.49 18.04
C THR A 402 -11.48 29.15 18.76
N THR A 403 -12.21 29.19 19.87
CA THR A 403 -12.60 27.99 20.61
C THR A 403 -13.88 27.44 20.01
N TYR A 404 -13.87 26.16 19.69
CA TYR A 404 -14.98 25.39 19.15
C TYR A 404 -15.37 24.29 20.13
N ASN A 405 -16.67 24.07 20.26
CA ASN A 405 -17.21 22.94 21.02
C ASN A 405 -17.42 21.74 20.10
N VAL A 406 -16.78 20.62 20.41
CA VAL A 406 -16.88 19.37 19.67
C VAL A 406 -17.76 18.39 20.43
N THR A 407 -18.77 17.84 19.76
CA THR A 407 -19.55 16.70 20.24
C THR A 407 -19.74 15.68 19.13
N ILE A 408 -19.91 14.40 19.49
CA ILE A 408 -20.08 13.29 18.55
C ILE A 408 -21.25 12.42 19.02
N SER A 409 -22.11 11.97 18.10
CA SER A 409 -23.07 10.89 18.36
C SER A 409 -22.81 9.70 17.46
N ALA A 410 -23.11 8.51 17.92
CA ALA A 410 -23.05 7.28 17.13
C ALA A 410 -24.45 6.91 16.59
N LYS A 411 -24.50 6.25 15.45
CA LYS A 411 -25.71 5.75 14.80
C LYS A 411 -25.53 4.27 14.45
N ASP A 412 -26.49 3.42 14.82
CA ASP A 412 -26.49 2.00 14.47
C ASP A 412 -27.03 1.75 13.04
N ILE A 413 -27.13 0.47 12.66
CA ILE A 413 -27.63 0.02 11.36
C ILE A 413 -29.15 0.24 11.22
N ALA A 414 -29.92 0.21 12.32
CA ALA A 414 -31.36 0.49 12.33
C ALA A 414 -31.68 1.99 12.30
N GLY A 415 -30.68 2.84 12.47
CA GLY A 415 -30.77 4.29 12.48
C GLY A 415 -31.05 4.90 13.85
N ASN A 416 -30.98 4.16 14.97
CA ASN A 416 -31.04 4.78 16.29
C ASN A 416 -29.75 5.55 16.55
N VAL A 417 -29.87 6.66 17.29
CA VAL A 417 -28.77 7.61 17.50
C VAL A 417 -28.52 7.74 18.99
N SER A 418 -27.27 7.64 19.39
CA SER A 418 -26.86 7.88 20.78
C SER A 418 -27.12 9.33 21.18
N GLU A 419 -27.15 9.61 22.47
CA GLU A 419 -26.91 10.98 22.94
C GLU A 419 -25.55 11.49 22.42
N GLN A 420 -25.40 12.80 22.31
CA GLN A 420 -24.10 13.39 22.01
C GLN A 420 -23.13 13.18 23.17
N SER A 421 -21.85 13.04 22.84
CA SER A 421 -20.76 12.97 23.81
C SER A 421 -20.71 14.20 24.72
N GLU A 422 -19.94 14.08 25.81
CA GLU A 422 -19.47 15.25 26.54
C GLU A 422 -18.78 16.22 25.59
N THR A 423 -18.97 17.52 25.82
CA THR A 423 -18.38 18.57 24.99
C THR A 423 -16.88 18.66 25.26
N VAL A 424 -16.07 18.49 24.21
CA VAL A 424 -14.64 18.76 24.25
C VAL A 424 -14.34 20.06 23.52
N GLN A 425 -13.60 20.96 24.17
CA GLN A 425 -13.16 22.20 23.53
C GLN A 425 -11.93 21.94 22.67
N ALA A 426 -12.00 22.43 21.44
CA ALA A 426 -10.89 22.50 20.52
C ALA A 426 -10.57 23.97 20.25
N ILE A 427 -9.30 24.35 20.29
CA ILE A 427 -8.87 25.71 20.00
C ILE A 427 -8.06 25.64 18.71
N THR A 428 -8.52 26.31 17.66
CA THR A 428 -7.70 26.49 16.46
C THR A 428 -6.46 27.30 16.82
N GLY A 429 -5.32 26.97 16.22
CA GLY A 429 -4.08 27.73 16.37
C GLY A 429 -4.24 29.21 16.03
N THR A 430 -3.25 30.02 16.40
CA THR A 430 -3.19 31.41 15.96
C THR A 430 -3.00 31.49 14.45
N GLU A 431 -3.59 32.49 13.77
CA GLU A 431 -3.18 32.75 12.39
C GLU A 431 -1.68 33.01 12.38
N ASN A 432 -0.97 32.29 11.52
CA ASN A 432 0.44 32.57 11.34
C ASN A 432 0.57 33.83 10.48
N THR A 433 0.49 34.99 11.11
CA THR A 433 0.77 36.30 10.47
C THR A 433 2.28 36.54 10.32
N GLY A 434 3.09 35.48 10.42
CA GLY A 434 4.54 35.52 10.35
C GLY A 434 5.00 35.91 8.96
N THR A 435 5.69 37.04 8.86
CA THR A 435 6.42 37.45 7.67
C THR A 435 7.51 36.43 7.36
N SER A 436 7.34 35.55 6.38
CA SER A 436 8.48 35.03 5.65
C SER A 436 8.05 34.39 4.36
N CYS A 437 8.34 35.08 3.28
CA CYS A 437 8.55 34.42 2.02
C CYS A 437 9.70 33.43 2.20
N GLY A 438 9.53 32.23 1.67
CA GLY A 438 10.34 31.11 2.11
C GLY A 438 10.04 29.86 1.30
N GLU A 439 10.31 28.73 1.92
CA GLU A 439 10.29 27.40 1.33
C GLU A 439 9.25 26.54 2.05
N GLU A 440 8.62 25.65 1.31
CA GLU A 440 7.82 24.52 1.78
C GLU A 440 8.49 23.25 1.28
N THR A 441 9.04 22.45 2.19
CA THR A 441 9.73 21.19 1.89
C THR A 441 8.82 19.97 2.00
N PHE A 442 7.57 20.14 2.45
CA PHE A 442 6.60 19.06 2.65
C PHE A 442 7.00 18.00 3.69
N GLU A 443 8.12 18.19 4.39
CA GLU A 443 8.64 17.25 5.39
C GLU A 443 7.71 17.10 6.60
N LEU A 444 6.94 18.16 6.92
CA LEU A 444 6.00 18.21 8.04
C LEU A 444 4.57 17.71 7.69
N MET A 445 4.35 17.17 6.49
CA MET A 445 3.07 16.56 6.12
C MET A 445 2.66 15.39 7.04
N PRO A 446 1.37 15.01 7.11
CA PRO A 446 0.92 13.83 7.85
C PRO A 446 1.61 12.55 7.33
N THR A 447 1.65 11.49 8.13
CA THR A 447 2.29 10.20 7.77
C THR A 447 1.93 9.72 6.37
N ASN A 448 2.85 9.00 5.73
CA ASN A 448 2.67 8.48 4.37
C ASN A 448 1.38 7.65 4.28
N ASP A 449 0.54 8.04 3.32
CA ASP A 449 -0.74 7.40 3.07
C ASP A 449 -1.02 7.46 1.56
N SER A 450 -1.33 6.29 1.01
CA SER A 450 -1.56 6.06 -0.42
C SER A 450 -2.99 6.41 -0.86
N SER A 451 -3.89 6.68 0.09
CA SER A 451 -5.26 7.08 -0.19
C SER A 451 -5.36 8.56 -0.55
N TYR A 452 -6.22 8.88 -1.51
CA TYR A 452 -6.53 10.26 -1.87
C TYR A 452 -7.58 10.84 -0.93
N SER A 453 -7.16 11.75 -0.05
CA SER A 453 -8.04 12.44 0.88
C SER A 453 -7.58 13.89 1.08
N THR A 454 -8.31 14.67 1.87
CA THR A 454 -7.87 16.02 2.22
C THR A 454 -6.80 15.95 3.29
N ARG A 455 -5.64 16.56 3.03
CA ARG A 455 -4.49 16.62 3.94
C ARG A 455 -4.28 18.06 4.38
N THR A 456 -4.01 18.26 5.67
CA THR A 456 -3.66 19.55 6.22
C THR A 456 -2.41 19.43 7.08
N TRP A 457 -1.47 20.37 6.95
CA TRP A 457 -0.28 20.44 7.77
C TRP A 457 0.21 21.87 7.91
N THR A 458 1.02 22.10 8.93
CA THR A 458 1.80 23.32 9.08
C THR A 458 3.15 23.11 8.40
N GLY A 459 3.43 23.91 7.38
CA GLY A 459 4.67 23.93 6.63
C GLY A 459 5.88 24.43 7.41
N ASP A 460 7.07 24.30 6.85
CA ASP A 460 8.33 24.70 7.52
C ASP A 460 8.40 26.21 7.80
N ASN A 461 7.75 26.98 6.95
CA ASN A 461 7.58 28.43 7.07
C ASN A 461 6.43 28.83 8.04
N GLY A 462 5.78 27.84 8.66
CA GLY A 462 4.64 28.03 9.55
C GLY A 462 3.30 28.28 8.84
N LEU A 463 3.26 28.34 7.51
CA LEU A 463 1.99 28.46 6.80
C LEU A 463 1.22 27.14 6.87
N GLU A 464 -0.09 27.24 6.98
CA GLU A 464 -0.93 26.06 6.90
C GLU A 464 -1.18 25.72 5.44
N TRP A 465 -1.00 24.46 5.08
CA TRP A 465 -1.29 23.94 3.76
C TRP A 465 -2.49 23.01 3.82
N THR A 466 -3.33 23.07 2.78
CA THR A 466 -4.42 22.13 2.53
C THR A 466 -4.27 21.55 1.14
N ALA A 467 -4.11 20.24 1.04
CA ALA A 467 -4.12 19.51 -0.22
C ALA A 467 -5.38 18.65 -0.34
N THR A 468 -6.20 18.85 -1.37
CA THR A 468 -7.43 18.08 -1.60
C THR A 468 -7.17 16.93 -2.57
N LEU A 469 -7.88 15.81 -2.40
CA LEU A 469 -7.70 14.60 -3.20
C LEU A 469 -6.21 14.23 -3.32
N ALA A 470 -5.52 14.18 -2.19
CA ALA A 470 -4.07 14.07 -2.13
C ALA A 470 -3.58 12.88 -1.30
N ARG A 471 -2.43 12.36 -1.71
CA ARG A 471 -1.65 11.30 -1.05
C ARG A 471 -0.28 11.84 -0.62
N THR A 472 0.29 11.28 0.44
CA THR A 472 1.51 11.77 1.11
C THR A 472 2.67 10.77 1.06
N ASP A 473 2.54 9.71 0.26
CA ASP A 473 3.50 8.61 0.09
C ASP A 473 4.35 8.73 -1.19
N GLN A 474 4.35 9.89 -1.84
CA GLN A 474 5.17 10.16 -3.02
C GLN A 474 6.46 10.89 -2.63
N GLU A 475 7.47 10.78 -3.49
CA GLU A 475 8.80 11.32 -3.25
C GLU A 475 9.32 12.00 -4.53
N LEU A 476 10.00 13.14 -4.38
CA LEU A 476 10.80 13.78 -5.43
C LEU A 476 12.28 13.83 -5.01
N ASN A 477 12.58 14.49 -3.90
CA ASN A 477 13.91 14.53 -3.27
C ASN A 477 13.83 14.41 -1.74
N GLY A 478 12.78 13.72 -1.27
CA GLY A 478 12.34 13.68 0.12
C GLY A 478 10.85 13.35 0.11
N ARG A 479 10.06 14.03 0.93
CA ARG A 479 8.60 13.88 0.94
C ARG A 479 7.97 14.84 -0.05
N ALA A 480 7.03 14.36 -0.87
CA ALA A 480 6.33 15.20 -1.83
C ALA A 480 4.81 14.97 -1.78
N ILE A 481 4.03 16.04 -1.96
CA ILE A 481 2.57 15.94 -2.02
C ILE A 481 2.14 15.56 -3.43
N ALA A 482 1.18 14.65 -3.56
CA ALA A 482 0.58 14.34 -4.87
C ALA A 482 -0.94 14.40 -4.83
N PHE A 483 -1.54 15.24 -5.66
CA PHE A 483 -3.00 15.36 -5.75
C PHE A 483 -3.54 14.88 -7.10
N ASP A 484 -4.77 14.37 -7.10
CA ASP A 484 -5.44 13.76 -8.25
C ASP A 484 -6.30 14.79 -8.98
N VAL A 485 -5.93 15.10 -10.23
CA VAL A 485 -6.71 15.96 -11.14
C VAL A 485 -7.27 15.18 -12.33
N ARG A 486 -7.14 13.84 -12.35
CA ARG A 486 -7.73 13.00 -13.42
C ARG A 486 -9.24 13.16 -13.56
N ASP A 487 -9.75 12.93 -14.76
CA ASP A 487 -11.17 12.76 -15.04
C ASP A 487 -12.06 13.93 -14.54
N SER A 488 -11.56 15.18 -14.64
CA SER A 488 -12.22 16.39 -14.13
C SER A 488 -12.27 16.51 -12.59
N LYS A 489 -11.47 15.73 -11.87
CA LYS A 489 -11.26 15.94 -10.42
C LYS A 489 -10.55 17.27 -10.18
N THR A 490 -10.80 17.84 -9.01
CA THR A 490 -10.34 19.18 -8.66
C THR A 490 -9.33 19.15 -7.52
N GLY A 491 -8.41 18.18 -7.51
CA GLY A 491 -7.32 18.14 -6.54
C GLY A 491 -6.50 19.43 -6.60
N SER A 492 -6.09 19.93 -5.43
CA SER A 492 -5.44 21.23 -5.32
C SER A 492 -4.52 21.29 -4.11
N LEU A 493 -3.50 22.14 -4.16
CA LEU A 493 -2.71 22.57 -3.01
C LEU A 493 -3.02 24.04 -2.70
N THR A 494 -3.26 24.38 -1.44
CA THR A 494 -3.65 25.73 -1.01
C THR A 494 -2.92 26.13 0.26
N SER A 495 -2.32 27.31 0.26
CA SER A 495 -1.72 27.92 1.46
C SER A 495 -2.79 28.67 2.27
N SER A 496 -2.54 28.85 3.56
CA SER A 496 -3.15 29.91 4.36
C SER A 496 -2.72 31.29 3.86
N THR A 497 -3.41 32.32 4.31
CA THR A 497 -3.02 33.71 4.06
C THR A 497 -1.68 34.01 4.71
N PHE A 498 -0.78 34.68 3.99
CA PHE A 498 0.50 35.15 4.52
C PHE A 498 0.79 36.59 4.12
N ALA A 499 1.49 37.33 4.98
CA ALA A 499 1.84 38.72 4.78
C ALA A 499 3.17 38.88 4.02
N GLY A 500 3.40 40.05 3.41
CA GLY A 500 4.66 40.39 2.72
C GLY A 500 4.61 40.25 1.20
N GLY A 501 3.47 39.84 0.65
CA GLY A 501 3.23 39.69 -0.78
C GLY A 501 4.14 38.64 -1.44
N ILE A 502 4.02 38.52 -2.76
CA ILE A 502 4.81 37.57 -3.55
C ILE A 502 5.42 38.24 -4.78
N GLY A 503 6.72 38.03 -4.96
CA GLY A 503 7.51 38.54 -6.09
C GLY A 503 7.68 37.49 -7.19
N SER A 504 8.05 36.26 -6.80
CA SER A 504 8.24 35.10 -7.68
C SER A 504 7.88 33.82 -6.93
N LEU A 505 7.51 32.76 -7.65
CA LEU A 505 7.26 31.43 -7.10
C LEU A 505 8.00 30.38 -7.93
N THR A 506 8.66 29.42 -7.28
CA THR A 506 9.31 28.26 -7.92
C THR A 506 8.76 26.98 -7.31
N ALA A 507 8.54 25.96 -8.13
CA ALA A 507 8.20 24.62 -7.65
C ALA A 507 8.75 23.55 -8.61
N SER A 508 9.04 22.38 -8.07
CA SER A 508 9.33 21.16 -8.82
C SER A 508 8.05 20.34 -8.98
N THR A 509 7.77 19.87 -10.19
CA THR A 509 6.62 18.98 -10.44
C THR A 509 7.02 17.75 -11.23
N LEU A 510 6.28 16.65 -11.02
CA LEU A 510 6.43 15.39 -11.73
C LEU A 510 5.07 14.69 -11.81
N ARG A 511 4.81 13.94 -12.88
CA ARG A 511 3.65 13.07 -12.93
C ARG A 511 3.90 11.79 -12.15
N ALA A 512 3.04 11.48 -11.19
CA ALA A 512 3.24 10.35 -10.28
C ALA A 512 3.21 8.97 -10.95
N PHE A 513 2.47 8.82 -12.06
CA PHE A 513 2.24 7.53 -12.73
C PHE A 513 2.24 7.68 -14.25
N THR A 514 2.03 6.59 -14.99
CA THR A 514 1.84 6.63 -16.44
C THR A 514 0.67 7.55 -16.81
N GLY A 515 0.90 8.45 -17.78
CA GLY A 515 -0.05 9.48 -18.21
C GLY A 515 0.59 10.47 -19.19
N GLY A 516 -0.04 11.63 -19.40
CA GLY A 516 0.36 12.69 -20.32
C GLY A 516 1.11 13.84 -19.63
N SER A 517 1.51 14.86 -20.39
CA SER A 517 2.03 16.11 -19.82
C SER A 517 0.94 17.17 -19.73
N GLY A 518 1.07 18.10 -18.79
CA GLY A 518 0.08 19.15 -18.56
C GLY A 518 0.63 20.32 -17.76
N THR A 519 -0.26 21.22 -17.32
CA THR A 519 0.09 22.42 -16.55
C THR A 519 -0.85 22.64 -15.37
N LEU A 520 -0.29 22.99 -14.22
CA LEU A 520 -1.02 23.53 -13.07
C LEU A 520 -1.07 25.05 -13.14
N ASP A 521 -2.24 25.63 -12.95
CA ASP A 521 -2.38 27.07 -12.72
C ASP A 521 -1.88 27.41 -11.32
N VAL A 522 -1.13 28.50 -11.22
CA VAL A 522 -0.76 29.12 -9.95
C VAL A 522 -1.61 30.36 -9.78
N LEU A 523 -2.47 30.36 -8.77
CA LEU A 523 -3.34 31.48 -8.43
C LEU A 523 -2.83 32.17 -7.18
N VAL A 524 -2.76 33.49 -7.23
CA VAL A 524 -2.51 34.34 -6.06
C VAL A 524 -3.71 35.20 -5.81
N ASN A 525 -4.32 35.08 -4.63
CA ASN A 525 -5.58 35.75 -4.29
C ASN A 525 -6.68 35.52 -5.34
N GLY A 526 -6.75 34.30 -5.88
CA GLY A 526 -7.72 33.89 -6.88
C GLY A 526 -7.44 34.33 -8.32
N ASN A 527 -6.35 35.05 -8.60
CA ASN A 527 -5.95 35.43 -9.96
C ASN A 527 -4.83 34.52 -10.45
N ILE A 528 -4.93 33.98 -11.67
CA ILE A 528 -3.85 33.21 -12.29
C ILE A 528 -2.65 34.12 -12.55
N VAL A 529 -1.49 33.76 -12.01
CA VAL A 529 -0.22 34.51 -12.15
C VAL A 529 0.81 33.78 -13.01
N GLY A 530 0.58 32.51 -13.32
CA GLY A 530 1.41 31.71 -14.19
C GLY A 530 1.04 30.22 -14.12
N THR A 531 1.83 29.38 -14.77
CA THR A 531 1.59 27.94 -14.85
C THR A 531 2.85 27.13 -14.55
N LEU A 532 2.70 25.97 -13.92
CA LEU A 532 3.77 24.99 -13.68
C LEU A 532 3.56 23.76 -14.57
N PRO A 533 4.45 23.47 -15.53
CA PRO A 533 4.36 22.28 -16.39
C PRO A 533 4.82 21.02 -15.66
N TYR A 534 4.16 19.89 -15.93
CA TYR A 534 4.52 18.56 -15.41
C TYR A 534 4.61 17.51 -16.54
N GLY A 535 5.39 16.45 -16.31
CA GLY A 535 5.65 15.39 -17.28
C GLY A 535 6.23 14.11 -16.65
N ASP A 536 6.86 13.26 -17.46
CA ASP A 536 7.60 12.06 -17.03
C ASP A 536 8.96 12.36 -16.38
N GLU A 537 9.47 13.58 -16.54
CA GLU A 537 10.68 14.06 -15.87
C GLU A 537 10.34 15.18 -14.88
N ILE A 538 11.19 15.34 -13.88
CA ILE A 538 11.08 16.40 -12.88
C ILE A 538 11.28 17.75 -13.57
N GLN A 539 10.34 18.66 -13.38
CA GLN A 539 10.35 20.00 -13.95
C GLN A 539 10.31 21.06 -12.85
N THR A 540 11.41 21.78 -12.67
CA THR A 540 11.49 22.94 -11.77
C THR A 540 11.24 24.22 -12.55
N THR A 541 10.17 24.94 -12.22
CA THR A 541 9.74 26.14 -12.96
C THR A 541 9.61 27.34 -12.03
N THR A 542 10.17 28.48 -12.43
CA THR A 542 10.02 29.77 -11.73
C THR A 542 9.07 30.69 -12.48
N ILE A 543 7.97 31.06 -11.84
CA ILE A 543 7.08 32.15 -12.25
C ILE A 543 7.65 33.45 -11.67
N SER A 544 8.20 34.29 -12.54
CA SER A 544 8.77 35.59 -12.18
C SER A 544 7.73 36.70 -12.30
N ASP A 545 8.05 37.87 -11.75
CA ASP A 545 7.28 39.11 -11.92
C ASP A 545 5.82 39.07 -11.43
N ILE A 546 5.49 38.20 -10.48
CA ILE A 546 4.14 38.13 -9.88
C ILE A 546 3.78 39.46 -9.23
N ASN A 547 4.72 40.02 -8.46
CA ASN A 547 4.69 41.38 -7.92
C ASN A 547 3.36 41.80 -7.24
N ILE A 548 2.74 40.91 -6.44
CA ILE A 548 1.51 41.20 -5.69
C ILE A 548 1.86 41.56 -4.25
N SER A 549 1.57 42.79 -3.84
CA SER A 549 1.79 43.28 -2.47
C SER A 549 0.68 42.90 -1.49
N GLY A 550 0.99 42.92 -0.20
CA GLY A 550 0.01 42.75 0.87
C GLY A 550 -0.17 41.29 1.27
N ASP A 551 -1.33 40.97 1.84
CA ASP A 551 -1.64 39.61 2.27
C ASP A 551 -2.05 38.77 1.06
N VAL A 552 -1.49 37.56 0.97
CA VAL A 552 -1.62 36.68 -0.19
C VAL A 552 -1.96 35.26 0.21
N THR A 553 -2.73 34.59 -0.66
CA THR A 553 -3.01 33.15 -0.63
C THR A 553 -2.53 32.55 -1.95
N VAL A 554 -1.92 31.38 -1.89
CA VAL A 554 -1.41 30.65 -3.07
C VAL A 554 -2.24 29.38 -3.25
N VAL A 555 -2.76 29.17 -4.46
CA VAL A 555 -3.48 27.96 -4.86
C VAL A 555 -2.83 27.38 -6.11
N LEU A 556 -2.52 26.09 -6.08
CA LEU A 556 -2.08 25.31 -7.23
C LEU A 556 -3.17 24.30 -7.55
N ASN A 557 -3.76 24.40 -8.73
CA ASN A 557 -4.76 23.45 -9.23
C ASN A 557 -4.65 23.34 -10.76
N GLU A 558 -5.33 22.38 -11.36
CA GLU A 558 -5.19 22.15 -12.79
C GLU A 558 -5.91 23.20 -13.67
N SER A 559 -5.18 23.66 -14.69
CA SER A 559 -5.70 24.41 -15.83
C SER A 559 -6.39 23.46 -16.84
N SER A 560 -7.46 23.89 -17.51
CA SER A 560 -8.50 23.10 -18.22
C SER A 560 -8.15 21.94 -19.20
N SER A 561 -6.95 21.36 -19.23
CA SER A 561 -6.68 20.08 -19.89
C SER A 561 -5.35 19.45 -19.44
N GLY A 562 -5.39 18.21 -18.97
CA GLY A 562 -4.21 17.38 -18.65
C GLY A 562 -4.59 16.11 -17.88
N GLY A 563 -5.34 16.28 -16.80
CA GLY A 563 -6.04 15.24 -16.05
C GLY A 563 -5.13 14.13 -15.56
N ASP A 564 -4.11 14.43 -14.76
CA ASP A 564 -3.20 13.43 -14.21
C ASP A 564 -3.01 13.53 -12.69
N ARG A 565 -2.10 12.75 -12.10
CA ARG A 565 -1.73 12.89 -10.67
C ARG A 565 -0.39 13.57 -10.60
N VAL A 566 -0.35 14.74 -10.00
CA VAL A 566 0.81 15.62 -10.06
C VAL A 566 1.47 15.67 -8.69
N ILE A 567 2.74 15.28 -8.65
CA ILE A 567 3.63 15.42 -7.51
C ILE A 567 4.19 16.85 -7.52
N ILE A 568 4.21 17.49 -6.36
CA ILE A 568 4.81 18.81 -6.15
C ILE A 568 5.76 18.74 -4.97
N ASP A 569 6.93 19.35 -5.14
CA ASP A 569 7.97 19.51 -4.12
C ASP A 569 8.77 20.81 -4.38
N ASP A 570 9.71 21.14 -3.49
CA ASP A 570 10.63 22.30 -3.60
C ASP A 570 9.91 23.65 -3.77
N LEU A 571 8.77 23.85 -3.12
CA LEU A 571 7.95 25.04 -3.32
C LEU A 571 8.58 26.23 -2.59
N THR A 572 9.05 27.22 -3.34
CA THR A 572 9.71 28.43 -2.81
C THR A 572 9.12 29.71 -3.39
N TRP A 573 9.14 30.81 -2.63
CA TRP A 573 8.79 32.12 -3.18
C TRP A 573 9.56 33.27 -2.55
N THR A 574 9.66 34.37 -3.30
CA THR A 574 10.23 35.62 -2.83
C THR A 574 9.13 36.59 -2.41
N CYS A 575 9.43 37.49 -1.48
CA CYS A 575 8.48 38.53 -1.10
C CYS A 575 8.24 39.52 -2.21
N PHE A 576 7.06 40.13 -2.18
CA PHE A 576 6.83 41.34 -2.96
C PHE A 576 7.86 42.37 -2.54
N SER A 577 8.64 42.82 -3.51
CA SER A 577 9.43 44.03 -3.38
C SER A 577 8.93 45.00 -4.44
N THR A 578 8.72 46.26 -4.06
CA THR A 578 8.43 47.30 -5.04
C THR A 578 9.59 47.33 -6.02
N LEU A 579 9.32 47.12 -7.32
CA LEU A 579 10.32 47.10 -8.39
C LEU A 579 11.49 48.05 -8.09
N SER A 580 12.62 47.49 -7.64
CA SER A 580 13.89 47.99 -8.12
C SER A 580 14.01 47.36 -9.50
N THR A 581 13.69 48.13 -10.56
CA THR A 581 14.13 47.77 -11.91
C THR A 581 15.60 47.37 -11.84
N GLY A 582 15.94 46.22 -12.42
CA GLY A 582 17.23 45.57 -12.30
C GLY A 582 18.46 46.46 -12.47
N GLU A 583 19.50 46.03 -11.75
CA GLU A 583 20.95 46.16 -11.95
C GLU A 583 21.58 47.29 -12.82
N ASP A 584 22.64 47.86 -12.21
CA ASP A 584 23.95 48.15 -12.82
C ASP A 584 24.25 49.37 -13.70
N LEU A 585 23.32 50.28 -13.98
CA LEU A 585 23.66 51.45 -14.82
C LEU A 585 24.74 52.37 -14.22
N PHE A 586 24.81 52.47 -12.88
CA PHE A 586 25.74 53.37 -12.18
C PHE A 586 26.89 52.69 -11.43
N ASN A 587 26.91 51.36 -11.34
CA ASN A 587 28.01 50.65 -10.69
C ASN A 587 29.32 50.76 -11.50
N SER A 588 29.22 50.99 -12.82
CA SER A 588 30.37 51.27 -13.70
C SER A 588 30.71 52.77 -13.85
N PHE A 589 29.94 53.70 -13.26
CA PHE A 589 30.13 55.14 -13.44
C PHE A 589 31.42 55.63 -12.79
N LYS A 590 32.33 56.19 -13.61
CA LYS A 590 33.56 56.84 -13.13
C LYS A 590 33.64 58.26 -13.64
N MET A 591 34.03 59.20 -12.78
CA MET A 591 34.28 60.61 -13.12
C MET A 591 35.74 60.95 -12.84
N TYR A 592 36.50 61.36 -13.87
CA TYR A 592 37.94 61.58 -13.75
C TYR A 592 38.48 62.63 -14.75
N PRO A 593 39.57 63.35 -14.41
CA PRO A 593 40.16 63.42 -13.08
C PRO A 593 39.23 64.16 -12.11
N ASN A 594 39.25 63.76 -10.84
CA ASN A 594 38.52 64.43 -9.77
C ASN A 594 39.26 64.22 -8.43
N PRO A 595 39.97 65.22 -7.90
CA PRO A 595 39.98 66.64 -8.32
C PRO A 595 40.52 66.89 -9.74
N THR A 596 40.07 67.96 -10.40
CA THR A 596 40.55 68.38 -11.72
C THR A 596 41.24 69.74 -11.66
N ASP A 597 42.46 69.83 -12.18
CA ASP A 597 43.16 71.10 -12.45
C ASP A 597 42.90 71.59 -13.88
N GLY A 598 42.59 70.65 -14.79
CA GLY A 598 42.38 70.92 -16.22
C GLY A 598 40.99 71.46 -16.58
N ASN A 599 40.80 71.72 -17.87
CA ASN A 599 39.58 72.30 -18.44
C ASN A 599 38.52 71.25 -18.83
N LYS A 600 38.73 69.97 -18.55
CA LYS A 600 37.76 68.91 -18.87
C LYS A 600 37.70 67.86 -17.76
N VAL A 601 36.50 67.31 -17.59
CA VAL A 601 36.23 66.11 -16.79
C VAL A 601 35.56 65.07 -17.68
N TYR A 602 36.01 63.82 -17.57
CA TYR A 602 35.55 62.68 -18.35
C TYR A 602 34.68 61.74 -17.51
N PHE A 603 33.85 60.99 -18.19
CA PHE A 603 32.88 60.06 -17.62
C PHE A 603 33.02 58.69 -18.29
N LYS A 604 32.95 57.61 -17.51
CA LYS A 604 32.69 56.27 -18.03
C LYS A 604 31.22 55.94 -17.79
N ILE A 605 30.47 55.67 -18.85
CA ILE A 605 29.05 55.32 -18.80
C ILE A 605 28.72 54.34 -19.93
N THR A 606 27.82 53.40 -19.67
CA THR A 606 27.38 52.38 -20.64
C THR A 606 26.20 52.84 -21.50
N GLU A 607 25.41 53.79 -21.00
CA GLU A 607 24.20 54.31 -21.67
C GLU A 607 24.14 55.85 -21.69
N SER A 608 23.20 56.41 -22.47
CA SER A 608 23.02 57.87 -22.55
C SER A 608 22.35 58.43 -21.29
N ALA A 609 22.88 59.51 -20.71
CA ALA A 609 22.32 60.14 -19.51
C ALA A 609 22.37 61.67 -19.55
N GLU A 610 21.42 62.31 -18.85
CA GLU A 610 21.40 63.75 -18.59
C GLU A 610 22.34 64.07 -17.42
N LEU A 611 23.28 65.00 -17.61
CA LEU A 611 24.20 65.48 -16.60
C LEU A 611 23.92 66.95 -16.27
N LYS A 612 23.87 67.27 -14.97
CA LYS A 612 23.72 68.62 -14.44
C LYS A 612 24.78 68.91 -13.37
N VAL A 613 25.47 70.04 -13.49
CA VAL A 613 26.47 70.51 -12.53
C VAL A 613 25.88 71.67 -11.73
N TYR A 614 25.92 71.57 -10.40
CA TYR A 614 25.44 72.58 -9.47
C TYR A 614 26.59 73.09 -8.59
N ASN A 615 26.54 74.35 -8.17
CA ASN A 615 27.40 74.82 -7.08
C ASN A 615 26.87 74.32 -5.71
N VAL A 616 27.64 74.52 -4.64
CA VAL A 616 27.24 74.10 -3.28
C VAL A 616 25.95 74.75 -2.75
N LEU A 617 25.51 75.86 -3.36
CA LEU A 617 24.25 76.54 -3.02
C LEU A 617 23.05 76.00 -3.84
N GLY A 618 23.25 74.95 -4.64
CA GLY A 618 22.21 74.33 -5.46
C GLY A 618 21.86 75.09 -6.75
N LYS A 619 22.64 76.12 -7.13
CA LYS A 619 22.45 76.82 -8.42
C LYS A 619 23.00 75.96 -9.56
N LEU A 620 22.18 75.70 -10.57
CA LEU A 620 22.60 75.00 -11.79
C LEU A 620 23.61 75.84 -12.57
N ILE A 621 24.78 75.26 -12.82
CA ILE A 621 25.90 75.90 -13.54
C ILE A 621 26.01 75.38 -14.97
N LYS A 622 25.78 74.08 -15.18
CA LYS A 622 25.90 73.47 -16.51
C LYS A 622 24.94 72.29 -16.67
N LYS A 623 24.45 72.07 -17.89
CA LYS A 623 23.63 70.92 -18.28
C LYS A 623 24.19 70.34 -19.59
N ALA A 624 24.27 69.02 -19.68
CA ALA A 624 24.75 68.29 -20.86
C ALA A 624 24.07 66.93 -20.96
N THR A 625 24.15 66.30 -22.13
CA THR A 625 23.81 64.88 -22.31
C THR A 625 25.10 64.13 -22.63
N ILE A 626 25.40 63.08 -21.87
CA ILE A 626 26.62 62.27 -22.02
C ILE A 626 26.28 60.85 -22.44
N ASN A 627 27.16 60.22 -23.20
CA ASN A 627 27.11 58.80 -23.56
C ASN A 627 28.52 58.29 -23.85
N SER A 628 28.67 57.04 -24.29
CA SER A 628 29.97 56.44 -24.61
C SER A 628 30.79 57.21 -25.65
N ASN A 629 30.13 57.92 -26.59
CA ASN A 629 30.76 58.70 -27.65
C ASN A 629 30.96 60.19 -27.29
N ASN A 630 30.16 60.71 -26.35
CA ASN A 630 30.22 62.09 -25.84
C ASN A 630 30.38 62.08 -24.31
N ASN A 631 31.58 61.74 -23.85
CA ASN A 631 31.83 61.33 -22.47
C ASN A 631 32.59 62.38 -21.63
N SER A 632 32.53 63.67 -21.98
CA SER A 632 33.25 64.71 -21.23
C SER A 632 32.47 66.03 -21.14
N ILE A 633 32.79 66.82 -20.13
CA ILE A 633 32.32 68.22 -20.02
C ILE A 633 33.50 69.17 -19.87
N ASP A 634 33.37 70.35 -20.48
CA ASP A 634 34.30 71.47 -20.28
C ASP A 634 34.04 72.16 -18.93
N THR A 635 35.11 72.37 -18.18
CA THR A 635 35.15 72.96 -16.83
C THR A 635 35.98 74.24 -16.76
N SER A 636 36.42 74.80 -17.90
CA SER A 636 37.19 76.05 -17.97
C SER A 636 36.51 77.25 -17.29
N ASN A 637 35.18 77.32 -17.36
CA ASN A 637 34.39 78.39 -16.77
C ASN A 637 33.98 78.14 -15.30
N LEU A 638 34.47 77.07 -14.68
CA LEU A 638 34.22 76.80 -13.26
C LEU A 638 35.33 77.44 -12.41
N THR A 639 34.94 78.28 -11.46
CA THR A 639 35.88 78.79 -10.44
C THR A 639 36.31 77.66 -9.50
N LYS A 640 37.48 77.83 -8.85
CA LYS A 640 37.99 76.89 -7.84
C LYS A 640 36.93 76.65 -6.74
N GLY A 641 36.68 75.39 -6.41
CA GLY A 641 35.66 75.02 -5.44
C GLY A 641 35.04 73.63 -5.66
N ILE A 642 34.02 73.34 -4.85
CA ILE A 642 33.28 72.08 -4.88
C ILE A 642 31.98 72.27 -5.67
N TYR A 643 31.65 71.29 -6.51
CA TYR A 643 30.42 71.23 -7.29
C TYR A 643 29.74 69.87 -7.10
N LEU A 644 28.43 69.81 -7.33
CA LEU A 644 27.64 68.58 -7.34
C LEU A 644 27.25 68.25 -8.77
N VAL A 645 27.63 67.06 -9.23
CA VAL A 645 27.30 66.54 -10.56
C VAL A 645 26.19 65.52 -10.39
N LYS A 646 24.97 65.88 -10.81
CA LYS A 646 23.80 65.01 -10.83
C LYS A 646 23.66 64.39 -12.21
N ILE A 647 23.63 63.07 -12.29
CA ILE A 647 23.41 62.31 -13.52
C ILE A 647 22.05 61.62 -13.41
N LYS A 648 21.23 61.69 -14.46
CA LYS A 648 19.89 61.08 -14.55
C LYS A 648 19.75 60.31 -15.86
N SER A 649 19.32 59.05 -15.78
CA SER A 649 18.85 58.27 -16.93
C SER A 649 17.47 57.71 -16.61
N GLU A 650 16.52 57.80 -17.53
CA GLU A 650 15.12 57.36 -17.40
C GLU A 650 14.52 57.63 -16.00
N ASN A 651 14.57 56.64 -15.11
CA ASN A 651 13.98 56.65 -13.78
C ASN A 651 14.99 56.68 -12.61
N GLN A 652 16.30 56.74 -12.86
CA GLN A 652 17.34 56.72 -11.83
C GLN A 652 18.23 57.97 -11.84
N SER A 653 18.75 58.39 -10.67
CA SER A 653 19.73 59.48 -10.60
C SER A 653 20.78 59.29 -9.51
N ILE A 654 22.03 59.61 -9.82
CA ILE A 654 23.13 59.68 -8.84
C ILE A 654 23.68 61.10 -8.75
N THR A 655 24.27 61.44 -7.61
CA THR A 655 25.02 62.70 -7.44
C THR A 655 26.44 62.40 -6.98
N LYS A 656 27.43 62.96 -7.66
CA LYS A 656 28.85 62.85 -7.31
C LYS A 656 29.45 64.24 -7.08
N LYS A 657 30.40 64.32 -6.16
CA LYS A 657 31.13 65.56 -5.86
C LYS A 657 32.22 65.76 -6.92
N LEU A 658 32.30 66.95 -7.52
CA LEU A 658 33.40 67.40 -8.39
C LEU A 658 34.21 68.48 -7.67
N ILE A 659 35.53 68.36 -7.65
CA ILE A 659 36.45 69.33 -7.06
C ILE A 659 37.27 69.98 -8.19
N LYS A 660 37.15 71.31 -8.34
CA LYS A 660 37.97 72.14 -9.23
C LYS A 660 39.00 72.86 -8.37
N ASN A 661 40.28 72.56 -8.53
CA ASN A 661 41.35 73.17 -7.74
C ASN A 661 41.82 74.51 -8.27
#